data_AF-A0AA89BUC4-F1
#
_entry.id   AF-A0AA89BUC4-F1
#
_cell.length_a   1.000
_cell.length_b   1.000
_cell.length_c   1.000
_cell.angle_alpha   90.00
_cell.angle_beta   90.00
_cell.angle_gamma   90.00
#
_symmetry.space_group_name_H-M   'P 1'
#
loop_
_entity.id
_entity.type
_entity.pdbx_description
1 polymer ?
#
loop_
_entity_poly.entity_id
_entity_poly.type
_entity_poly.pdbx_seq_one_letter_code
_entity_poly.pdbx_strand_id
1 'polypeptide(L)'
;MEVSLFVRAFLVTLCLCALVGGTQVCYSPFGCFSSDGNDVRVPQDPLTIDTHFKLYTRKHRHTPYKEIGGLCETFLNESVHNDFLNIDGFVFERKDRDGGSGGGLLLYVCNDFNFKRRYDLETQNIETIWAEIMIPNSRSILLCSAYRPPSAPVAWVDAFATEVNNAVSCDDNEIILMGDFNIDLNKDPPSYWTSALETFDLSQVINTNTRVTANSNTLIDHIYTNRPDNIQEVNVPYITMSDHFPICITRRLPKINKKSTHLEITYRDFKNFDEFLFLQDLANAPFQHIEQFSDVNNAMNLFFHIFLDVFNKHASLKTKRVKTQTKPTWLTPEINEARHKRDYFHKKLDFDNYKIWRNKVTTLIIKAKENYFSKAINENKNTGDIWRNMKQIIPKGSHSIPNKLCDGETEGETKEEMAKIFNQFYANISKQIVTENISPVSTLELLKNFTKSKLTTANIFEIQPILEEEVHRMLKKLQINKSAGIDNVGPRILKLSADIIAKPITHLLNLSISTSKFPDNFKVAKIIPIYKKGDKTDPGNYRPISLLPTISKLFEKHVTSQVYNFLTENDLLMDSQSGFRKLHSCQTALTRLTEKWIKEIDDGNMTGTVLLDLRKAFDLVNHPLLLEKMKHYNFDTNSLQWFKSYLSNRSQVVQIGNTQSGLESIYCGVPQGSVLGPILFLIYINDLPLHVKNSLLDLFADDATLHHSGHIIDQIESNLNDDILSVKTWCDENKMAINENKSKCLLIGSRQRLSRLDKKEIDIEVNGKPLQNVEADKLLGVTIDNNLQFNKHISEVCRNSIL
;
A
#
# COMPACT_ATOMS: atom_id res chain seq x y z
N MET A 1 -31.70 0.41 -15.91
CA MET A 1 -30.29 0.85 -15.92
C MET A 1 -29.79 0.81 -14.49
N GLU A 2 -28.67 0.13 -14.22
CA GLU A 2 -27.99 0.27 -12.93
C GLU A 2 -27.49 1.70 -12.79
N VAL A 3 -27.41 2.20 -11.56
CA VAL A 3 -26.97 3.56 -11.22
C VAL A 3 -25.57 3.77 -11.80
N SER A 4 -25.49 4.42 -12.96
CA SER A 4 -24.28 4.73 -13.72
C SER A 4 -23.24 5.43 -12.84
N LEU A 5 -21.94 5.25 -13.17
CA LEU A 5 -20.84 6.08 -12.64
C LEU A 5 -21.24 7.57 -12.56
N PHE A 6 -22.01 8.04 -13.55
CA PHE A 6 -22.61 9.36 -13.62
C PHE A 6 -23.26 9.83 -12.31
N VAL A 7 -24.21 9.05 -11.78
CA VAL A 7 -24.97 9.46 -10.59
C VAL A 7 -24.10 9.38 -9.33
N ARG A 8 -23.15 8.45 -9.28
CA ARG A 8 -22.28 8.25 -8.09
C ARG A 8 -21.21 9.34 -8.01
N ALA A 9 -20.50 9.59 -9.10
CA ALA A 9 -19.47 10.62 -9.17
C ALA A 9 -20.07 12.01 -8.95
N PHE A 10 -21.22 12.32 -9.56
CA PHE A 10 -21.89 13.60 -9.37
C PHE A 10 -22.32 13.82 -7.92
N LEU A 11 -22.95 12.82 -7.27
CA LEU A 11 -23.39 12.95 -5.86
C LEU A 11 -22.23 13.12 -4.89
N VAL A 12 -21.10 12.46 -5.13
CA VAL A 12 -19.89 12.60 -4.32
C VAL A 12 -19.30 14.00 -4.45
N THR A 13 -19.12 14.49 -5.69
CA THR A 13 -18.60 15.84 -5.95
C THR A 13 -19.54 16.91 -5.38
N LEU A 14 -20.86 16.79 -5.57
CA LEU A 14 -21.85 17.74 -5.06
C LEU A 14 -21.85 17.83 -3.52
N CYS A 15 -21.71 16.69 -2.82
CA CYS A 15 -21.61 16.67 -1.36
C CYS A 15 -20.32 17.34 -0.87
N LEU A 16 -19.21 17.18 -1.58
CA LEU A 16 -17.92 17.73 -1.20
C LEU A 16 -17.83 19.23 -1.49
N CYS A 17 -18.36 19.70 -2.62
CA CYS A 17 -18.45 21.14 -2.91
C CYS A 17 -19.31 21.88 -1.87
N ALA A 18 -20.42 21.26 -1.42
CA ALA A 18 -21.26 21.81 -0.36
C ALA A 18 -20.56 21.88 1.02
N LEU A 19 -19.60 20.98 1.29
CA LEU A 19 -18.83 20.96 2.56
C LEU A 19 -17.68 21.98 2.57
N VAL A 20 -17.08 22.28 1.41
CA VAL A 20 -15.90 23.15 1.30
C VAL A 20 -16.27 24.60 1.02
N GLY A 21 -17.43 24.86 0.39
CA GLY A 21 -17.86 26.20 -0.03
C GLY A 21 -18.48 27.10 1.06
N GLY A 22 -18.44 26.72 2.35
CA GLY A 22 -18.91 27.56 3.45
C GLY A 22 -20.37 28.02 3.36
N THR A 23 -21.21 27.36 2.55
CA THR A 23 -22.62 27.70 2.36
C THR A 23 -23.48 26.51 2.75
N GLN A 24 -24.35 26.71 3.76
CA GLN A 24 -25.37 25.75 4.14
C GLN A 24 -26.32 25.51 2.94
N VAL A 25 -26.16 24.39 2.25
CA VAL A 25 -27.20 23.88 1.35
C VAL A 25 -28.29 23.26 2.23
N CYS A 26 -29.22 24.09 2.69
CA CYS A 26 -30.43 23.64 3.37
C CYS A 26 -31.40 23.00 2.36
N TYR A 27 -31.47 21.66 2.34
CA TYR A 27 -32.69 20.98 1.92
C TYR A 27 -33.48 20.59 3.17
N SER A 28 -34.43 21.44 3.57
CA SER A 28 -35.48 21.11 4.53
C SER A 28 -36.85 21.29 3.85
N PRO A 29 -37.77 20.30 3.91
CA PRO A 29 -39.17 20.50 3.51
C PRO A 29 -40.02 21.19 4.59
N PHE A 30 -39.43 21.65 5.69
CA PHE A 30 -40.16 22.38 6.74
C PHE A 30 -39.45 23.69 7.09
N GLY A 31 -40.18 24.80 6.94
CA GLY A 31 -39.70 26.16 7.19
C GLY A 31 -39.32 26.38 8.65
N CYS A 32 -38.19 27.05 8.86
CA CYS A 32 -37.86 27.68 10.13
C CYS A 32 -38.10 29.18 10.01
N PHE A 33 -38.93 29.70 10.91
CA PHE A 33 -38.95 31.12 11.26
C PHE A 33 -37.64 31.47 11.97
N SER A 34 -36.97 32.53 11.54
CA SER A 34 -36.00 33.26 12.37
C SER A 34 -36.53 34.67 12.62
N SER A 35 -36.90 34.93 13.86
CA SER A 35 -36.99 36.27 14.42
C SER A 35 -35.55 36.76 14.63
N ASP A 36 -35.05 37.60 13.73
CA ASP A 36 -34.10 38.68 14.05
C ASP A 36 -33.91 39.52 12.79
N GLY A 37 -34.40 40.76 12.85
CA GLY A 37 -34.38 41.71 11.76
C GLY A 37 -33.00 42.33 11.58
N ASN A 38 -32.23 41.80 10.64
CA ASN A 38 -31.18 42.53 9.94
C ASN A 38 -31.09 42.02 8.50
N ASP A 39 -31.40 42.92 7.56
CA ASP A 39 -31.37 42.69 6.11
C ASP A 39 -29.95 42.31 5.64
N VAL A 40 -29.73 41.01 5.40
CA VAL A 40 -28.65 40.55 4.53
C VAL A 40 -29.26 40.33 3.15
N ARG A 41 -28.83 41.14 2.17
CA ARG A 41 -29.21 40.95 0.76
C ARG A 41 -28.83 39.54 0.31
N VAL A 42 -29.84 38.72 0.10
CA VAL A 42 -29.74 37.41 -0.58
C VAL A 42 -29.31 37.68 -2.02
N PRO A 43 -28.21 37.09 -2.53
CA PRO A 43 -27.91 37.10 -3.96
C PRO A 43 -29.05 36.39 -4.69
N GLN A 44 -29.63 37.03 -5.71
CA GLN A 44 -30.83 36.57 -6.40
C GLN A 44 -30.62 35.42 -7.41
N ASP A 45 -29.46 34.77 -7.45
CA ASP A 45 -29.23 33.63 -8.34
C ASP A 45 -28.72 32.41 -7.56
N PRO A 46 -29.43 31.26 -7.60
CA PRO A 46 -28.88 30.01 -7.08
C PRO A 46 -27.68 29.60 -7.93
N LEU A 47 -26.52 29.44 -7.29
CA LEU A 47 -25.28 28.91 -7.86
C LEU A 47 -25.56 27.70 -8.76
N THR A 48 -25.51 27.93 -10.08
CA THR A 48 -25.37 26.91 -11.12
C THR A 48 -23.98 26.31 -10.99
N ILE A 49 -23.90 25.03 -10.63
CA ILE A 49 -22.65 24.28 -10.61
C ILE A 49 -22.57 23.53 -11.94
N ASP A 50 -21.70 24.02 -12.83
CA ASP A 50 -21.31 23.42 -14.09
C ASP A 50 -20.47 22.16 -13.78
N THR A 51 -20.93 20.95 -14.14
CA THR A 51 -20.11 19.73 -13.98
C THR A 51 -20.32 18.80 -15.17
N HIS A 52 -19.34 18.79 -16.07
CA HIS A 52 -19.46 18.19 -17.41
C HIS A 52 -19.02 16.73 -17.45
N PHE A 53 -19.91 15.80 -17.80
CA PHE A 53 -19.65 14.35 -17.82
C PHE A 53 -19.43 13.78 -19.23
N LYS A 54 -18.51 12.82 -19.34
CA LYS A 54 -18.11 12.17 -20.60
C LYS A 54 -18.08 10.66 -20.42
N LEU A 55 -18.87 9.87 -21.16
CA LEU A 55 -19.03 8.41 -20.92
C LEU A 55 -18.53 7.56 -22.10
N TYR A 56 -17.77 6.50 -21.81
CA TYR A 56 -17.47 5.37 -22.71
C TYR A 56 -18.36 4.17 -22.40
N THR A 57 -19.05 3.57 -23.39
CA THR A 57 -19.78 2.32 -23.16
C THR A 57 -19.53 1.22 -24.21
N ARG A 58 -19.67 -0.04 -23.78
CA ARG A 58 -19.46 -1.33 -24.48
C ARG A 58 -20.79 -2.03 -24.80
N LYS A 59 -21.00 -2.58 -26.01
CA LYS A 59 -22.09 -3.54 -26.27
C LYS A 59 -21.61 -5.00 -26.24
N HIS A 60 -22.10 -5.80 -25.29
CA HIS A 60 -22.13 -7.27 -25.39
C HIS A 60 -23.40 -7.80 -24.72
N ARG A 61 -24.09 -8.76 -25.35
CA ARG A 61 -25.41 -9.28 -24.95
C ARG A 61 -25.56 -9.72 -23.47
N HIS A 62 -24.48 -9.94 -22.71
CA HIS A 62 -24.52 -10.45 -21.33
C HIS A 62 -23.41 -9.94 -20.36
N THR A 63 -22.78 -8.78 -20.58
CA THR A 63 -21.75 -8.23 -19.65
C THR A 63 -21.95 -6.74 -19.37
N PRO A 64 -21.68 -6.25 -18.14
CA PRO A 64 -21.82 -4.83 -17.80
C PRO A 64 -20.86 -3.93 -18.61
N TYR A 65 -21.25 -2.66 -18.75
CA TYR A 65 -20.49 -1.60 -19.40
C TYR A 65 -19.20 -1.30 -18.63
N LYS A 66 -18.08 -1.08 -19.32
CA LYS A 66 -16.85 -0.56 -18.72
C LYS A 66 -16.79 0.94 -19.04
N GLU A 67 -16.62 1.76 -18.02
CA GLU A 67 -16.82 3.20 -18.12
C GLU A 67 -15.51 3.96 -17.81
N ILE A 68 -15.31 5.07 -18.50
CA ILE A 68 -14.32 6.11 -18.19
C ILE A 68 -15.11 7.40 -18.21
N GLY A 69 -14.85 8.33 -17.30
CA GLY A 69 -15.45 9.65 -17.39
C GLY A 69 -14.68 10.78 -16.74
N GLY A 70 -14.68 11.92 -17.42
CA GLY A 70 -14.13 13.19 -16.94
C GLY A 70 -15.22 14.08 -16.36
N LEU A 71 -14.84 14.88 -15.37
CA LEU A 71 -15.58 16.01 -14.80
C LEU A 71 -14.75 17.27 -14.99
N CYS A 72 -15.42 18.33 -15.44
CA CYS A 72 -14.89 19.69 -15.43
C CYS A 72 -15.56 20.50 -14.33
N GLU A 73 -14.91 21.61 -13.93
CA GLU A 73 -15.39 22.52 -12.89
C GLU A 73 -15.71 21.82 -11.57
N THR A 74 -14.72 21.08 -11.06
CA THR A 74 -14.90 20.31 -9.82
C THR A 74 -14.81 21.15 -8.56
N PHE A 75 -14.24 22.37 -8.62
CA PHE A 75 -13.99 23.26 -7.48
C PHE A 75 -13.18 22.60 -6.33
N LEU A 76 -12.52 21.49 -6.62
CA LEU A 76 -11.67 20.77 -5.66
C LEU A 76 -10.37 21.54 -5.43
N ASN A 77 -9.84 21.39 -4.22
CA ASN A 77 -8.55 21.93 -3.82
C ASN A 77 -7.84 20.95 -2.87
N GLU A 78 -6.59 21.25 -2.52
CA GLU A 78 -5.74 20.39 -1.68
C GLU A 78 -6.33 20.05 -0.31
N SER A 79 -7.30 20.83 0.20
CA SER A 79 -7.99 20.53 1.46
C SER A 79 -8.90 19.31 1.38
N VAL A 80 -9.38 18.94 0.18
CA VAL A 80 -10.22 17.74 -0.03
C VAL A 80 -9.31 16.53 -0.21
N HIS A 81 -9.38 15.57 0.73
CA HIS A 81 -8.61 14.34 0.64
C HIS A 81 -9.10 13.41 -0.48
N ASN A 82 -8.18 12.72 -1.15
CA ASN A 82 -8.48 11.79 -2.26
C ASN A 82 -9.44 10.66 -1.87
N ASP A 83 -9.45 10.24 -0.61
CA ASP A 83 -10.33 9.15 -0.16
C ASP A 83 -11.83 9.50 -0.28
N PHE A 84 -12.17 10.79 -0.22
CA PHE A 84 -13.55 11.26 -0.42
C PHE A 84 -14.02 11.12 -1.87
N LEU A 85 -13.09 11.06 -2.82
CA LEU A 85 -13.36 10.99 -4.27
C LEU A 85 -13.39 9.54 -4.76
N ASN A 86 -13.22 8.54 -3.89
CA ASN A 86 -13.10 7.16 -4.32
C ASN A 86 -14.47 6.53 -4.66
N ILE A 87 -14.57 5.90 -5.82
CA ILE A 87 -15.79 5.22 -6.30
C ILE A 87 -15.48 3.74 -6.51
N ASP A 88 -16.24 2.87 -5.85
CA ASP A 88 -16.11 1.42 -6.00
C ASP A 88 -16.09 0.99 -7.48
N GLY A 89 -14.98 0.36 -7.89
CA GLY A 89 -14.77 -0.12 -9.25
C GLY A 89 -13.99 0.84 -10.16
N PHE A 90 -13.57 2.00 -9.67
CA PHE A 90 -12.87 3.03 -10.44
C PHE A 90 -11.60 3.51 -9.71
N VAL A 91 -10.63 3.98 -10.49
CA VAL A 91 -9.51 4.82 -10.06
C VAL A 91 -9.75 6.22 -10.62
N PHE A 92 -9.19 7.25 -10.01
CA PHE A 92 -9.29 8.61 -10.56
C PHE A 92 -7.94 9.33 -10.57
N GLU A 93 -7.85 10.33 -11.44
CA GLU A 93 -6.81 11.35 -11.51
C GLU A 93 -7.46 12.73 -11.38
N ARG A 94 -6.81 13.67 -10.70
CA ARG A 94 -7.34 15.04 -10.53
C ARG A 94 -6.31 16.12 -10.83
N LYS A 95 -6.77 17.30 -11.22
CA LYS A 95 -5.99 18.53 -11.36
C LYS A 95 -6.80 19.65 -10.73
N ASP A 96 -6.38 20.07 -9.55
CA ASP A 96 -7.01 21.16 -8.81
C ASP A 96 -6.52 22.51 -9.36
N ARG A 97 -7.31 23.58 -9.20
CA ARG A 97 -6.91 24.91 -9.66
C ARG A 97 -6.22 25.69 -8.53
N ASP A 98 -5.05 26.25 -8.82
CA ASP A 98 -4.33 27.12 -7.89
C ASP A 98 -4.94 28.53 -7.88
N GLY A 99 -5.69 28.87 -6.82
CA GLY A 99 -6.17 30.21 -6.53
C GLY A 99 -7.19 30.79 -7.54
N GLY A 100 -8.47 30.82 -7.15
CA GLY A 100 -9.55 31.47 -7.92
C GLY A 100 -10.94 30.87 -7.63
N SER A 101 -12.00 31.50 -8.14
CA SER A 101 -13.36 30.93 -8.18
C SER A 101 -13.60 30.26 -9.54
N GLY A 102 -13.90 28.95 -9.57
CA GLY A 102 -14.16 28.18 -10.81
C GLY A 102 -13.04 27.26 -11.27
N GLY A 103 -13.36 26.15 -11.95
CA GLY A 103 -12.38 25.24 -12.60
C GLY A 103 -12.08 23.93 -11.85
N GLY A 104 -11.05 23.21 -12.33
CA GLY A 104 -10.55 21.94 -11.79
C GLY A 104 -11.12 20.71 -12.50
N LEU A 105 -10.30 19.68 -12.66
CA LEU A 105 -10.61 18.47 -13.43
C LEU A 105 -10.53 17.20 -12.58
N LEU A 106 -11.41 16.24 -12.87
CA LEU A 106 -11.38 14.89 -12.29
C LEU A 106 -11.70 13.84 -13.35
N LEU A 107 -10.81 12.86 -13.54
CA LEU A 107 -10.96 11.78 -14.51
C LEU A 107 -11.06 10.43 -13.79
N TYR A 108 -12.20 9.74 -13.92
CA TYR A 108 -12.42 8.38 -13.43
C TYR A 108 -12.19 7.34 -14.53
N VAL A 109 -11.45 6.28 -14.21
CA VAL A 109 -11.17 5.14 -15.09
C VAL A 109 -11.58 3.84 -14.38
N CYS A 110 -12.37 2.99 -15.03
CA CYS A 110 -12.76 1.69 -14.47
C CYS A 110 -11.51 0.82 -14.19
N ASN A 111 -11.47 0.17 -13.03
CA ASN A 111 -10.38 -0.73 -12.57
C ASN A 111 -10.04 -1.87 -13.56
N ASP A 112 -10.93 -2.14 -14.50
CA ASP A 112 -10.74 -3.12 -15.56
C ASP A 112 -9.80 -2.66 -16.69
N PHE A 113 -9.42 -1.38 -16.72
CA PHE A 113 -8.43 -0.81 -17.62
C PHE A 113 -7.14 -0.51 -16.86
N ASN A 114 -5.99 -0.80 -17.50
CA ASN A 114 -4.73 -0.21 -17.07
C ASN A 114 -4.65 1.18 -17.72
N PHE A 115 -4.20 2.17 -16.97
CA PHE A 115 -3.91 3.48 -17.54
C PHE A 115 -2.68 4.11 -16.86
N LYS A 116 -2.06 5.06 -17.56
CA LYS A 116 -0.97 5.88 -17.04
C LYS A 116 -1.30 7.35 -17.32
N ARG A 117 -1.17 8.21 -16.31
CA ARG A 117 -1.25 9.66 -16.52
C ARG A 117 0.00 10.15 -17.23
N ARG A 118 -0.17 10.94 -18.29
CA ARG A 118 0.89 11.46 -19.16
C ARG A 118 1.20 12.92 -18.81
N TYR A 119 1.85 13.11 -17.68
CA TYR A 119 2.32 14.43 -17.22
C TYR A 119 3.26 15.11 -18.22
N ASP A 120 3.96 14.33 -19.03
CA ASP A 120 4.82 14.80 -20.10
C ASP A 120 4.06 15.50 -21.25
N LEU A 121 2.76 15.26 -21.38
CA LEU A 121 1.88 15.94 -22.34
C LEU A 121 1.17 17.16 -21.73
N GLU A 122 1.15 17.30 -20.41
CA GLU A 122 0.44 18.37 -19.71
C GLU A 122 1.31 19.63 -19.59
N THR A 123 0.74 20.78 -19.91
CA THR A 123 1.32 22.10 -19.65
C THR A 123 0.75 22.68 -18.34
N GLN A 124 1.57 23.48 -17.64
CA GLN A 124 1.20 23.98 -16.31
C GLN A 124 0.10 25.07 -16.34
N ASN A 125 -0.06 25.75 -17.48
CA ASN A 125 -0.86 26.98 -17.55
C ASN A 125 -2.32 26.76 -17.99
N ILE A 126 -2.72 25.51 -18.27
CA ILE A 126 -4.09 25.18 -18.68
C ILE A 126 -4.64 23.97 -17.92
N GLU A 127 -5.96 23.87 -17.87
CA GLU A 127 -6.67 22.79 -17.18
C GLU A 127 -6.91 21.62 -18.14
N THR A 128 -5.95 20.70 -18.18
CA THR A 128 -5.99 19.44 -18.93
C THR A 128 -5.47 18.27 -18.09
N ILE A 129 -6.06 17.08 -18.27
CA ILE A 129 -5.55 15.80 -17.77
C ILE A 129 -5.38 14.86 -18.95
N TRP A 130 -4.17 14.36 -19.16
CA TRP A 130 -3.87 13.36 -20.19
C TRP A 130 -3.69 11.98 -19.58
N ALA A 131 -4.41 10.99 -20.10
CA ALA A 131 -4.32 9.60 -19.66
C ALA A 131 -4.16 8.66 -20.85
N GLU A 132 -3.15 7.80 -20.81
CA GLU A 132 -2.95 6.72 -21.76
C GLU A 132 -3.65 5.46 -21.26
N ILE A 133 -4.75 5.09 -21.93
CA ILE A 133 -5.53 3.89 -21.64
C ILE A 133 -4.94 2.71 -22.42
N MET A 134 -4.37 1.76 -21.71
CA MET A 134 -3.77 0.56 -22.30
C MET A 134 -4.84 -0.51 -22.54
N ILE A 135 -5.00 -0.92 -23.80
CA ILE A 135 -5.93 -1.98 -24.19
C ILE A 135 -5.15 -3.27 -24.49
N PRO A 136 -5.48 -4.40 -23.85
CA PRO A 136 -4.82 -5.67 -24.14
C PRO A 136 -4.94 -6.06 -25.62
N ASN A 137 -3.81 -6.40 -26.26
CA ASN A 137 -3.72 -6.78 -27.67
C ASN A 137 -4.24 -5.71 -28.66
N SER A 138 -4.17 -4.42 -28.29
CA SER A 138 -4.54 -3.29 -29.15
C SER A 138 -3.64 -2.08 -28.86
N ARG A 139 -3.65 -1.08 -29.73
CA ARG A 139 -2.95 0.19 -29.48
C ARG A 139 -3.60 0.92 -28.30
N SER A 140 -2.82 1.73 -27.57
CA SER A 140 -3.33 2.53 -26.47
C SER A 140 -4.20 3.68 -27.01
N ILE A 141 -5.06 4.20 -26.13
CA ILE A 141 -5.86 5.39 -26.40
C ILE A 141 -5.31 6.52 -25.54
N LEU A 142 -4.92 7.62 -26.16
CA LEU A 142 -4.63 8.87 -25.47
C LEU A 142 -5.93 9.63 -25.26
N LEU A 143 -6.33 9.75 -23.99
CA LEU A 143 -7.53 10.43 -23.56
C LEU A 143 -7.14 11.77 -22.91
N CYS A 144 -7.70 12.87 -23.41
CA CYS A 144 -7.55 14.18 -22.78
C CYS A 144 -8.90 14.67 -22.24
N SER A 145 -8.94 14.97 -20.94
CA SER A 145 -10.03 15.73 -20.33
C SER A 145 -9.61 17.19 -20.22
N ALA A 146 -10.34 18.12 -20.83
CA ALA A 146 -9.97 19.54 -20.88
C ALA A 146 -11.08 20.46 -20.36
N TYR A 147 -10.68 21.54 -19.71
CA TYR A 147 -11.56 22.66 -19.39
C TYR A 147 -10.95 23.97 -19.88
N ARG A 148 -11.68 24.68 -20.75
CA ARG A 148 -11.32 26.02 -21.21
C ARG A 148 -12.29 27.02 -20.59
N PRO A 149 -11.84 27.92 -19.69
CA PRO A 149 -12.68 28.98 -19.15
C PRO A 149 -13.26 29.90 -20.24
N PRO A 150 -14.46 30.47 -20.08
CA PRO A 150 -15.05 31.40 -21.05
C PRO A 150 -14.15 32.60 -21.37
N SER A 151 -13.39 33.08 -20.37
CA SER A 151 -12.46 34.21 -20.47
C SER A 151 -11.03 33.80 -20.89
N ALA A 152 -10.82 32.56 -21.36
CA ALA A 152 -9.48 32.06 -21.66
C ALA A 152 -8.84 32.83 -22.84
N PRO A 153 -7.57 33.29 -22.69
CA PRO A 153 -6.87 34.02 -23.75
C PRO A 153 -6.50 33.09 -24.91
N VAL A 154 -6.11 33.67 -26.05
CA VAL A 154 -5.63 32.91 -27.23
C VAL A 154 -4.45 31.99 -26.88
N ALA A 155 -3.58 32.42 -25.96
CA ALA A 155 -2.47 31.62 -25.45
C ALA A 155 -2.90 30.26 -24.84
N TRP A 156 -4.14 30.12 -24.35
CA TRP A 156 -4.68 28.83 -23.90
C TRP A 156 -4.77 27.86 -25.07
N VAL A 157 -5.21 28.35 -26.24
CA VAL A 157 -5.36 27.54 -27.44
C VAL A 157 -4.01 27.14 -28.01
N ASP A 158 -3.03 28.04 -27.98
CA ASP A 158 -1.65 27.73 -28.40
C ASP A 158 -1.02 26.65 -27.50
N ALA A 159 -1.23 26.74 -26.19
CA ALA A 159 -0.79 25.73 -25.23
C ALA A 159 -1.50 24.39 -25.49
N PHE A 160 -2.82 24.40 -25.68
CA PHE A 160 -3.60 23.20 -25.96
C PHE A 160 -3.20 22.54 -27.29
N ALA A 161 -3.00 23.32 -28.36
CA ALA A 161 -2.49 22.83 -29.63
C ALA A 161 -1.09 22.21 -29.49
N THR A 162 -0.24 22.76 -28.62
CA THR A 162 1.08 22.17 -28.31
C THR A 162 0.93 20.81 -27.63
N GLU A 163 0.04 20.67 -26.65
CA GLU A 163 -0.25 19.38 -26.00
C GLU A 163 -0.75 18.34 -27.01
N VAL A 164 -1.69 18.74 -27.88
CA VAL A 164 -2.24 17.87 -28.91
C VAL A 164 -1.16 17.48 -29.93
N ASN A 165 -0.30 18.41 -30.36
CA ASN A 165 0.80 18.11 -31.27
C ASN A 165 1.78 17.08 -30.68
N ASN A 166 2.11 17.22 -29.39
CA ASN A 166 2.94 16.27 -28.68
C ASN A 166 2.26 14.89 -28.59
N ALA A 167 0.95 14.86 -28.35
CA ALA A 167 0.17 13.63 -28.30
C ALA A 167 0.09 12.93 -29.67
N VAL A 168 -0.10 13.69 -30.76
CA VAL A 168 -0.08 13.17 -32.15
C VAL A 168 1.30 12.64 -32.53
N SER A 169 2.37 13.24 -31.99
CA SER A 169 3.75 12.79 -32.21
C SER A 169 4.10 11.49 -31.46
N CYS A 170 3.26 11.05 -30.50
CA CYS A 170 3.48 9.84 -29.71
C CYS A 170 2.86 8.59 -30.37
N ASP A 171 3.61 7.89 -31.24
CA ASP A 171 3.18 6.66 -31.95
C ASP A 171 1.80 6.79 -32.66
N ASP A 172 1.38 5.82 -33.48
CA ASP A 172 0.03 5.84 -34.12
C ASP A 172 -1.13 5.58 -33.09
N ASN A 173 -1.17 6.32 -31.99
CA ASN A 173 -2.18 6.15 -30.96
C ASN A 173 -3.51 6.78 -31.37
N GLU A 174 -4.60 6.18 -30.88
CA GLU A 174 -5.92 6.80 -31.02
C GLU A 174 -6.06 7.92 -30.00
N ILE A 175 -6.49 9.09 -30.46
CA ILE A 175 -6.66 10.28 -29.63
C ILE A 175 -8.15 10.53 -29.45
N ILE A 176 -8.55 10.77 -28.21
CA ILE A 176 -9.88 11.28 -27.88
C ILE A 176 -9.73 12.47 -26.94
N LEU A 177 -10.11 13.65 -27.44
CA LEU A 177 -10.16 14.87 -26.65
C LEU A 177 -11.59 15.13 -26.25
N MET A 178 -11.80 15.45 -24.98
CA MET A 178 -13.12 15.54 -24.46
C MET A 178 -13.12 16.65 -23.39
N GLY A 179 -13.85 17.74 -23.64
CA GLY A 179 -13.81 18.90 -22.73
C GLY A 179 -15.06 19.77 -22.74
N ASP A 180 -15.19 20.63 -21.73
CA ASP A 180 -15.96 21.86 -21.89
C ASP A 180 -14.99 22.91 -22.41
N PHE A 181 -15.19 23.31 -23.66
CA PHE A 181 -14.29 24.23 -24.34
C PHE A 181 -14.81 25.67 -24.31
N ASN A 182 -16.05 25.89 -23.86
CA ASN A 182 -16.72 27.19 -23.92
C ASN A 182 -16.62 27.85 -25.30
N ILE A 183 -16.71 27.05 -26.37
CA ILE A 183 -16.72 27.47 -27.78
C ILE A 183 -18.01 26.96 -28.41
N ASP A 184 -18.94 27.87 -28.72
CA ASP A 184 -20.27 27.50 -29.21
C ASP A 184 -20.25 27.19 -30.70
N LEU A 185 -20.34 25.90 -31.06
CA LEU A 185 -20.33 25.44 -32.45
C LEU A 185 -21.65 25.69 -33.19
N ASN A 186 -22.68 26.22 -32.52
CA ASN A 186 -23.86 26.76 -33.21
C ASN A 186 -23.59 28.11 -33.88
N LYS A 187 -22.46 28.74 -33.55
CA LYS A 187 -21.93 29.97 -34.16
C LYS A 187 -20.67 29.62 -34.94
N ASP A 188 -20.21 30.56 -35.77
CA ASP A 188 -18.93 30.40 -36.45
C ASP A 188 -17.79 30.29 -35.40
N PRO A 189 -17.12 29.13 -35.28
CA PRO A 189 -16.01 29.00 -34.37
C PRO A 189 -14.84 29.87 -34.83
N PRO A 190 -13.97 30.32 -33.92
CA PRO A 190 -12.79 31.08 -34.29
C PRO A 190 -11.89 30.29 -35.27
N SER A 191 -11.35 30.96 -36.30
CA SER A 191 -10.52 30.30 -37.33
C SER A 191 -9.31 29.57 -36.77
N TYR A 192 -8.70 30.08 -35.70
CA TYR A 192 -7.60 29.41 -35.02
C TYR A 192 -8.01 28.04 -34.44
N TRP A 193 -9.28 27.88 -34.03
CA TRP A 193 -9.79 26.65 -33.44
C TRP A 193 -10.01 25.60 -34.52
N THR A 194 -10.63 25.99 -35.63
CA THR A 194 -10.85 25.09 -36.77
C THR A 194 -9.54 24.66 -37.41
N SER A 195 -8.60 25.59 -37.61
CA SER A 195 -7.28 25.26 -38.16
C SER A 195 -6.48 24.31 -37.26
N ALA A 196 -6.56 24.45 -35.94
CA ALA A 196 -5.92 23.51 -35.02
C ALA A 196 -6.50 22.10 -35.16
N LEU A 197 -7.83 21.95 -35.22
CA LEU A 197 -8.49 20.65 -35.36
C LEU A 197 -8.19 19.97 -36.70
N GLU A 198 -8.20 20.73 -37.80
CA GLU A 198 -7.85 20.25 -39.14
C GLU A 198 -6.39 19.79 -39.23
N THR A 199 -5.47 20.52 -38.58
CA THR A 199 -4.03 20.18 -38.57
C THR A 199 -3.77 18.79 -37.96
N PHE A 200 -4.60 18.37 -37.01
CA PHE A 200 -4.42 17.11 -36.27
C PHE A 200 -5.36 15.98 -36.71
N ASP A 201 -6.09 16.15 -37.82
CA ASP A 201 -7.10 15.20 -38.33
C ASP A 201 -8.15 14.83 -37.26
N LEU A 202 -8.57 15.80 -36.44
CA LEU A 202 -9.50 15.60 -35.35
C LEU A 202 -10.93 15.92 -35.76
N SER A 203 -11.79 14.89 -35.76
CA SER A 203 -13.21 15.00 -36.07
C SER A 203 -14.05 15.20 -34.81
N GLN A 204 -14.95 16.18 -34.83
CA GLN A 204 -15.93 16.41 -33.77
C GLN A 204 -17.12 15.45 -33.92
N VAL A 205 -17.56 14.78 -32.85
CA VAL A 205 -18.66 13.80 -32.89
C VAL A 205 -19.99 14.18 -32.19
N ILE A 206 -20.06 15.24 -31.38
CA ILE A 206 -21.29 15.78 -30.75
C ILE A 206 -21.97 16.83 -31.64
N ASN A 207 -23.21 16.56 -32.04
CA ASN A 207 -24.00 17.44 -32.93
C ASN A 207 -25.27 18.01 -32.28
N THR A 208 -25.47 17.80 -30.98
CA THR A 208 -26.66 18.25 -30.24
C THR A 208 -26.28 19.25 -29.16
N ASN A 209 -27.11 20.27 -28.94
CA ASN A 209 -26.90 21.27 -27.88
C ASN A 209 -26.63 20.61 -26.53
N THR A 210 -25.54 21.06 -25.89
CA THR A 210 -25.08 20.47 -24.63
C THR A 210 -25.39 21.35 -23.44
N ARG A 211 -25.56 22.67 -23.61
CA ARG A 211 -26.06 23.54 -22.55
C ARG A 211 -27.40 24.15 -22.94
N VAL A 212 -28.41 23.92 -22.10
CA VAL A 212 -29.78 24.41 -22.32
C VAL A 212 -30.25 25.12 -21.05
N THR A 213 -30.37 26.45 -21.15
CA THR A 213 -30.95 27.31 -20.12
C THR A 213 -32.31 27.82 -20.59
N ALA A 214 -33.06 28.51 -19.72
CA ALA A 214 -34.34 29.12 -20.11
C ALA A 214 -34.22 30.10 -21.30
N ASN A 215 -33.02 30.66 -21.52
CA ASN A 215 -32.78 31.75 -22.47
C ASN A 215 -31.74 31.41 -23.57
N SER A 216 -31.08 30.25 -23.53
CA SER A 216 -30.02 29.91 -24.48
C SER A 216 -29.86 28.41 -24.70
N ASN A 217 -29.51 28.03 -25.93
CA ASN A 217 -29.15 26.67 -26.32
C ASN A 217 -27.80 26.70 -27.04
N THR A 218 -26.76 26.13 -26.44
CA THR A 218 -25.38 26.22 -26.97
C THR A 218 -24.71 24.85 -27.06
N LEU A 219 -23.77 24.71 -28.00
CA LEU A 219 -22.97 23.51 -28.23
C LEU A 219 -21.52 23.79 -27.84
N ILE A 220 -21.23 23.73 -26.54
CA ILE A 220 -19.92 24.10 -25.96
C ILE A 220 -19.13 22.91 -25.40
N ASP A 221 -19.80 21.77 -25.21
CA ASP A 221 -19.16 20.52 -24.79
C ASP A 221 -18.84 19.65 -26.00
N HIS A 222 -17.56 19.36 -26.19
CA HIS A 222 -17.11 18.68 -27.40
C HIS A 222 -16.41 17.35 -27.09
N ILE A 223 -16.47 16.46 -28.08
CA ILE A 223 -15.61 15.28 -28.19
C ILE A 223 -14.99 15.30 -29.57
N TYR A 224 -13.66 15.24 -29.62
CA TYR A 224 -12.86 15.17 -30.83
C TYR A 224 -12.10 13.85 -30.88
N THR A 225 -11.97 13.25 -32.06
CA THR A 225 -11.16 12.03 -32.26
C THR A 225 -10.57 11.94 -33.65
N ASN A 226 -9.37 11.36 -33.76
CA ASN A 226 -8.73 11.03 -35.04
C ASN A 226 -9.20 9.67 -35.61
N ARG A 227 -10.09 8.95 -34.91
CA ARG A 227 -10.64 7.66 -35.34
C ARG A 227 -12.17 7.63 -35.18
N PRO A 228 -12.92 8.50 -35.89
CA PRO A 228 -14.38 8.53 -35.79
C PRO A 228 -15.03 7.17 -36.12
N ASP A 229 -14.41 6.36 -36.99
CA ASP A 229 -14.87 5.01 -37.36
C ASP A 229 -14.95 4.03 -36.17
N ASN A 230 -14.22 4.29 -35.09
CA ASN A 230 -14.24 3.44 -33.89
C ASN A 230 -15.43 3.78 -32.97
N ILE A 231 -16.15 4.87 -33.22
CA ILE A 231 -17.32 5.31 -32.45
C ILE A 231 -18.59 4.68 -33.01
N GLN A 232 -19.31 3.91 -32.18
CA GLN A 232 -20.55 3.22 -32.54
C GLN A 232 -21.81 4.05 -32.29
N GLU A 233 -21.81 4.82 -31.20
CA GLU A 233 -22.98 5.57 -30.75
C GLU A 233 -22.50 6.85 -30.07
N VAL A 234 -23.22 7.93 -30.31
CA VAL A 234 -23.07 9.21 -29.63
C VAL A 234 -24.41 9.56 -29.01
N ASN A 235 -24.42 9.98 -27.74
CA ASN A 235 -25.64 10.27 -27.01
C ASN A 235 -25.44 11.45 -26.05
N VAL A 236 -26.46 12.31 -25.92
CA VAL A 236 -26.51 13.42 -24.97
C VAL A 236 -27.76 13.26 -24.10
N PRO A 237 -27.67 12.54 -22.97
CA PRO A 237 -28.83 12.28 -22.13
C PRO A 237 -29.36 13.54 -21.44
N TYR A 238 -30.66 13.80 -21.59
CA TYR A 238 -31.37 14.92 -20.93
C TYR A 238 -31.58 14.67 -19.44
N ILE A 239 -30.53 14.86 -18.64
CA ILE A 239 -30.57 14.72 -17.17
C ILE A 239 -30.53 16.12 -16.54
N THR A 240 -31.63 16.54 -15.91
CA THR A 240 -31.82 17.88 -15.33
C THR A 240 -31.12 18.06 -13.97
N MET A 241 -29.83 17.75 -13.89
CA MET A 241 -29.01 17.93 -12.68
C MET A 241 -28.04 19.11 -12.76
N SER A 242 -27.78 19.60 -13.97
CA SER A 242 -27.03 20.82 -14.33
C SER A 242 -27.70 21.44 -15.57
N ASP A 243 -27.42 22.70 -15.88
CA ASP A 243 -27.76 23.34 -17.15
C ASP A 243 -26.95 22.80 -18.34
N HIS A 244 -25.91 22.00 -18.07
CA HIS A 244 -25.22 21.17 -19.05
C HIS A 244 -25.72 19.72 -19.04
N PHE A 245 -25.97 19.19 -20.24
CA PHE A 245 -26.23 17.80 -20.50
C PHE A 245 -24.91 17.02 -20.68
N PRO A 246 -24.81 15.81 -20.12
CA PRO A 246 -23.65 14.95 -20.31
C PRO A 246 -23.47 14.59 -21.78
N ILE A 247 -22.22 14.40 -22.21
CA ILE A 247 -21.90 13.90 -23.55
C ILE A 247 -21.38 12.47 -23.46
N CYS A 248 -21.85 11.55 -24.30
CA CYS A 248 -21.52 10.14 -24.19
C CYS A 248 -21.15 9.57 -25.56
N ILE A 249 -20.09 8.76 -25.62
CA ILE A 249 -19.70 7.99 -26.80
C ILE A 249 -19.56 6.50 -26.47
N THR A 250 -19.86 5.64 -27.42
CA THR A 250 -19.70 4.19 -27.30
C THR A 250 -18.65 3.75 -28.30
N ARG A 251 -17.46 3.39 -27.84
CA ARG A 251 -16.35 2.97 -28.71
C ARG A 251 -16.29 1.44 -28.85
N ARG A 252 -16.09 0.93 -30.07
CA ARG A 252 -15.87 -0.49 -30.32
C ARG A 252 -14.46 -0.89 -29.91
N LEU A 253 -14.33 -1.89 -29.03
CA LEU A 253 -13.06 -2.54 -28.74
C LEU A 253 -12.93 -3.86 -29.55
N PRO A 254 -11.70 -4.28 -29.91
CA PRO A 254 -11.47 -5.63 -30.42
C PRO A 254 -12.01 -6.67 -29.43
N LYS A 255 -12.45 -7.84 -29.92
CA LYS A 255 -12.94 -8.93 -29.06
C LYS A 255 -11.81 -9.41 -28.15
N ILE A 256 -11.74 -8.87 -26.93
CA ILE A 256 -10.96 -9.48 -25.86
C ILE A 256 -11.74 -10.70 -25.40
N ASN A 257 -11.32 -11.89 -25.83
CA ASN A 257 -11.75 -13.15 -25.25
C ASN A 257 -11.21 -13.25 -23.81
N LYS A 258 -11.73 -12.44 -22.87
CA LYS A 258 -11.53 -12.74 -21.45
C LYS A 258 -12.31 -14.02 -21.18
N LYS A 259 -11.60 -15.15 -21.12
CA LYS A 259 -12.09 -16.30 -20.36
C LYS A 259 -12.52 -15.75 -19.01
N SER A 260 -13.78 -15.95 -18.63
CA SER A 260 -14.24 -15.64 -17.29
C SER A 260 -13.29 -16.32 -16.32
N THR A 261 -12.40 -15.55 -15.71
CA THR A 261 -11.48 -16.03 -14.68
C THR A 261 -12.33 -16.21 -13.44
N HIS A 262 -13.04 -17.34 -13.39
CA HIS A 262 -13.59 -17.83 -12.14
C HIS A 262 -12.40 -17.89 -11.18
N LEU A 263 -12.50 -17.19 -10.05
CA LEU A 263 -11.58 -17.41 -8.96
C LEU A 263 -11.84 -18.83 -8.46
N GLU A 264 -11.04 -19.77 -8.92
CA GLU A 264 -10.88 -21.03 -8.23
C GLU A 264 -10.20 -20.68 -6.89
N ILE A 265 -10.70 -21.23 -5.79
CA ILE A 265 -10.05 -21.18 -4.49
C ILE A 265 -9.85 -22.62 -4.03
N THR A 266 -8.65 -22.92 -3.56
CA THR A 266 -8.36 -24.19 -2.88
C THR A 266 -8.46 -23.97 -1.38
N TYR A 267 -9.27 -24.76 -0.70
CA TYR A 267 -9.47 -24.66 0.74
C TYR A 267 -9.64 -26.05 1.35
N ARG A 268 -9.39 -26.18 2.65
CA ARG A 268 -9.72 -27.41 3.39
C ARG A 268 -11.21 -27.40 3.74
N ASP A 269 -11.89 -28.48 3.38
CA ASP A 269 -13.32 -28.62 3.64
C ASP A 269 -13.55 -29.12 5.07
N PHE A 270 -13.96 -28.22 5.96
CA PHE A 270 -14.34 -28.53 7.33
C PHE A 270 -15.84 -28.81 7.51
N LYS A 271 -16.63 -28.88 6.43
CA LYS A 271 -18.10 -28.97 6.51
C LYS A 271 -18.58 -30.19 7.30
N ASN A 272 -17.88 -31.32 7.17
CA ASN A 272 -18.19 -32.58 7.86
C ASN A 272 -17.05 -33.00 8.81
N PHE A 273 -16.26 -32.04 9.29
CA PHE A 273 -15.13 -32.33 10.16
C PHE A 273 -15.62 -32.68 11.57
N ASP A 274 -15.35 -33.91 12.01
CA ASP A 274 -15.63 -34.38 13.37
C ASP A 274 -14.34 -34.28 14.20
N GLU A 275 -14.33 -33.36 15.17
CA GLU A 275 -13.16 -33.11 16.02
C GLU A 275 -12.79 -34.32 16.87
N PHE A 276 -13.78 -35.09 17.35
CA PHE A 276 -13.55 -36.24 18.21
C PHE A 276 -12.93 -37.40 17.43
N LEU A 277 -13.49 -37.75 16.27
CA LEU A 277 -12.95 -38.82 15.42
C LEU A 277 -11.56 -38.47 14.88
N PHE A 278 -11.32 -37.19 14.53
CA PHE A 278 -9.99 -36.74 14.14
C PHE A 278 -8.97 -36.93 15.26
N LEU A 279 -9.28 -36.50 16.49
CA LEU A 279 -8.39 -36.67 17.64
C LEU A 279 -8.18 -38.15 17.99
N GLN A 280 -9.22 -38.98 17.88
CA GLN A 280 -9.12 -40.42 18.11
C GLN A 280 -8.17 -41.10 17.11
N ASP A 281 -8.36 -40.84 15.81
CA ASP A 281 -7.49 -41.39 14.76
C ASP A 281 -6.05 -40.89 14.91
N LEU A 282 -5.88 -39.62 15.32
CA LEU A 282 -4.56 -39.04 15.54
C LEU A 282 -3.86 -39.64 16.76
N ALA A 283 -4.59 -39.93 17.85
CA ALA A 283 -4.05 -40.60 19.03
C ALA A 283 -3.61 -42.04 18.73
N ASN A 284 -4.31 -42.71 17.82
CA ASN A 284 -3.96 -44.07 17.36
C ASN A 284 -2.87 -44.09 16.28
N ALA A 285 -2.42 -42.93 15.80
CA ALA A 285 -1.43 -42.84 14.74
C ALA A 285 -0.03 -43.24 15.25
N PRO A 286 0.83 -43.86 14.41
CA PRO A 286 2.08 -44.48 14.86
C PRO A 286 3.23 -43.47 15.04
N PHE A 287 3.00 -42.39 15.78
CA PHE A 287 4.02 -41.35 16.04
C PHE A 287 5.27 -41.88 16.76
N GLN A 288 5.15 -42.98 17.50
CA GLN A 288 6.29 -43.64 18.17
C GLN A 288 7.42 -44.06 17.20
N HIS A 289 7.12 -44.30 15.92
CA HIS A 289 8.15 -44.65 14.93
C HIS A 289 9.09 -43.50 14.60
N ILE A 290 8.73 -42.25 14.95
CA ILE A 290 9.60 -41.08 14.78
C ILE A 290 10.87 -41.22 15.62
N GLU A 291 10.77 -41.79 16.82
CA GLU A 291 11.88 -41.93 17.77
C GLU A 291 13.00 -42.88 17.27
N GLN A 292 12.74 -43.62 16.19
CA GLN A 292 13.71 -44.55 15.59
C GLN A 292 14.71 -43.84 14.65
N PHE A 293 14.46 -42.58 14.29
CA PHE A 293 15.29 -41.84 13.35
C PHE A 293 16.34 -40.99 14.07
N SER A 294 17.60 -41.15 13.67
CA SER A 294 18.70 -40.26 14.12
C SER A 294 18.81 -38.98 13.29
N ASP A 295 18.30 -38.98 12.06
CA ASP A 295 18.25 -37.79 11.21
C ASP A 295 16.92 -37.05 11.36
N VAL A 296 17.01 -35.77 11.69
CA VAL A 296 15.86 -34.90 11.95
C VAL A 296 14.95 -34.71 10.73
N ASN A 297 15.48 -34.71 9.50
CA ASN A 297 14.65 -34.52 8.31
C ASN A 297 13.80 -35.77 8.05
N ASN A 298 14.37 -36.95 8.20
CA ASN A 298 13.63 -38.21 8.06
C ASN A 298 12.53 -38.32 9.12
N ALA A 299 12.85 -37.97 10.38
CA ALA A 299 11.89 -37.92 11.48
C ALA A 299 10.74 -36.93 11.19
N MET A 300 11.06 -35.71 10.72
CA MET A 300 10.08 -34.68 10.36
C MET A 300 9.20 -35.08 9.17
N ASN A 301 9.79 -35.71 8.14
CA ASN A 301 9.04 -36.20 6.99
C ASN A 301 8.02 -37.25 7.40
N LEU A 302 8.41 -38.19 8.27
CA LEU A 302 7.47 -39.19 8.81
C LEU A 302 6.36 -38.54 9.64
N PHE A 303 6.70 -37.57 10.50
CA PHE A 303 5.69 -36.83 11.26
C PHE A 303 4.66 -36.16 10.35
N PHE A 304 5.11 -35.39 9.35
CA PHE A 304 4.21 -34.72 8.42
C PHE A 304 3.38 -35.70 7.60
N HIS A 305 3.96 -36.83 7.18
CA HIS A 305 3.23 -37.90 6.49
C HIS A 305 2.09 -38.43 7.36
N ILE A 306 2.39 -38.90 8.58
CA ILE A 306 1.40 -39.45 9.52
C ILE A 306 0.32 -38.40 9.82
N PHE A 307 0.72 -37.16 10.15
CA PHE A 307 -0.20 -36.11 10.51
C PHE A 307 -1.11 -35.70 9.35
N LEU A 308 -0.55 -35.53 8.15
CA LEU A 308 -1.29 -35.11 6.96
C LEU A 308 -2.20 -36.22 6.45
N ASP A 309 -1.84 -37.50 6.57
CA ASP A 309 -2.71 -38.62 6.21
C ASP A 309 -4.00 -38.61 7.04
N VAL A 310 -3.86 -38.52 8.37
CA VAL A 310 -5.01 -38.41 9.27
C VAL A 310 -5.78 -37.12 8.98
N PHE A 311 -5.10 -35.99 8.80
CA PHE A 311 -5.78 -34.73 8.55
C PHE A 311 -6.52 -34.70 7.21
N ASN A 312 -5.97 -35.28 6.15
CA ASN A 312 -6.60 -35.36 4.83
C ASN A 312 -7.80 -36.31 4.83
N LYS A 313 -7.78 -37.39 5.64
CA LYS A 313 -8.95 -38.26 5.86
C LYS A 313 -10.16 -37.49 6.40
N HIS A 314 -9.93 -36.56 7.33
CA HIS A 314 -10.99 -35.81 8.01
C HIS A 314 -11.32 -34.46 7.37
N ALA A 315 -10.37 -33.82 6.69
CA ALA A 315 -10.52 -32.50 6.08
C ALA A 315 -9.70 -32.38 4.78
N SER A 316 -10.22 -32.95 3.69
CA SER A 316 -9.57 -32.95 2.39
C SER A 316 -9.46 -31.55 1.78
N LEU A 317 -8.43 -31.32 0.95
CA LEU A 317 -8.34 -30.13 0.10
C LEU A 317 -9.39 -30.22 -1.02
N LYS A 318 -10.16 -29.14 -1.22
CA LYS A 318 -11.14 -29.01 -2.30
C LYS A 318 -10.94 -27.71 -3.05
N THR A 319 -11.13 -27.74 -4.37
CA THR A 319 -11.12 -26.56 -5.22
C THR A 319 -12.55 -26.18 -5.56
N LYS A 320 -12.93 -24.91 -5.32
CA LYS A 320 -14.26 -24.40 -5.67
C LYS A 320 -14.13 -23.13 -6.50
N ARG A 321 -14.94 -23.04 -7.55
CA ARG A 321 -15.15 -21.80 -8.31
C ARG A 321 -16.04 -20.86 -7.51
N VAL A 322 -15.53 -19.67 -7.22
CA VAL A 322 -16.27 -18.62 -6.53
C VAL A 322 -16.54 -17.49 -7.51
N LYS A 323 -17.82 -17.10 -7.60
CA LYS A 323 -18.21 -15.86 -8.27
C LYS A 323 -17.92 -14.70 -7.32
N THR A 324 -17.14 -13.72 -7.76
CA THR A 324 -16.93 -12.45 -7.08
C THR A 324 -18.20 -11.58 -7.18
N GLN A 325 -19.21 -11.94 -6.39
CA GLN A 325 -20.28 -11.02 -6.04
C GLN A 325 -20.57 -11.19 -4.55
N THR A 326 -19.76 -10.54 -3.73
CA THR A 326 -20.17 -10.26 -2.35
C THR A 326 -21.28 -9.23 -2.44
N LYS A 327 -22.54 -9.67 -2.30
CA LYS A 327 -23.64 -8.74 -2.07
C LYS A 327 -23.32 -7.95 -0.80
N PRO A 328 -23.49 -6.62 -0.79
CA PRO A 328 -23.28 -5.84 0.41
C PRO A 328 -24.19 -6.35 1.53
N THR A 329 -23.66 -6.51 2.74
CA THR A 329 -24.38 -7.04 3.91
C THR A 329 -25.57 -6.16 4.34
N TRP A 330 -25.57 -4.87 3.99
CA TRP A 330 -26.71 -3.95 4.20
C TRP A 330 -27.87 -4.16 3.21
N LEU A 331 -27.69 -4.98 2.17
CA LEU A 331 -28.73 -5.21 1.15
C LEU A 331 -29.82 -6.16 1.67
N THR A 332 -30.91 -5.59 2.17
CA THR A 332 -32.05 -6.35 2.70
C THR A 332 -32.97 -6.90 1.59
N PRO A 333 -33.80 -7.93 1.88
CA PRO A 333 -34.84 -8.40 0.96
C PRO A 333 -35.81 -7.30 0.54
N GLU A 334 -36.14 -6.38 1.45
CA GLU A 334 -37.03 -5.24 1.20
C GLU A 334 -36.46 -4.28 0.14
N ILE A 335 -35.15 -3.99 0.19
CA ILE A 335 -34.48 -3.18 -0.84
C ILE A 335 -34.55 -3.88 -2.20
N ASN A 336 -34.35 -5.20 -2.24
CA ASN A 336 -34.43 -5.95 -3.50
C ASN A 336 -35.85 -5.92 -4.07
N GLU A 337 -36.87 -6.09 -3.24
CA GLU A 337 -38.26 -6.01 -3.70
C GLU A 337 -38.61 -4.61 -4.23
N ALA A 338 -38.19 -3.55 -3.54
CA ALA A 338 -38.38 -2.18 -3.98
C ALA A 338 -37.63 -1.90 -5.31
N ARG A 339 -36.43 -2.46 -5.48
CA ARG A 339 -35.67 -2.40 -6.76
C ARG A 339 -36.41 -3.11 -7.88
N HIS A 340 -36.98 -4.29 -7.62
CA HIS A 340 -37.77 -5.01 -8.61
C HIS A 340 -39.01 -4.22 -9.04
N LYS A 341 -39.73 -3.59 -8.10
CA LYS A 341 -40.88 -2.74 -8.41
C LYS A 341 -40.47 -1.49 -9.19
N ARG A 342 -39.38 -0.82 -8.81
CA ARG A 342 -38.78 0.27 -9.59
C ARG A 342 -38.48 -0.17 -11.03
N ASP A 343 -37.77 -1.28 -11.19
CA ASP A 343 -37.36 -1.79 -12.52
C ASP A 343 -38.56 -2.25 -13.36
N TYR A 344 -39.61 -2.75 -12.71
CA TYR A 344 -40.89 -3.08 -13.33
C TYR A 344 -41.58 -1.84 -13.92
N PHE A 345 -41.75 -0.76 -13.15
CA PHE A 345 -42.37 0.47 -13.64
C PHE A 345 -41.52 1.18 -14.69
N HIS A 346 -40.18 1.11 -14.58
CA HIS A 346 -39.26 1.58 -15.62
C HIS A 346 -39.46 0.84 -16.95
N LYS A 347 -39.60 -0.49 -16.92
CA LYS A 347 -39.85 -1.30 -18.12
C LYS A 347 -41.22 -1.04 -18.74
N LYS A 348 -42.19 -0.61 -17.92
CA LYS A 348 -43.54 -0.24 -18.37
C LYS A 348 -43.64 1.20 -18.87
N LEU A 349 -42.55 1.97 -18.84
CA LEU A 349 -42.52 3.40 -19.19
C LEU A 349 -43.49 4.24 -18.34
N ASP A 350 -43.82 3.76 -17.14
CA ASP A 350 -44.64 4.47 -16.16
C ASP A 350 -43.73 5.30 -15.25
N PHE A 351 -43.47 6.54 -15.67
CA PHE A 351 -42.49 7.42 -15.05
C PHE A 351 -42.92 7.92 -13.67
N ASP A 352 -44.22 8.03 -13.40
CA ASP A 352 -44.72 8.52 -12.10
C ASP A 352 -44.54 7.46 -11.02
N ASN A 353 -44.96 6.22 -11.30
CA ASN A 353 -44.67 5.12 -10.38
C ASN A 353 -43.19 4.80 -10.28
N TYR A 354 -42.44 4.94 -11.38
CA TYR A 354 -40.99 4.80 -11.34
C TYR A 354 -40.33 5.80 -10.38
N LYS A 355 -40.72 7.09 -10.41
CA LYS A 355 -40.19 8.11 -9.48
C LYS A 355 -40.46 7.75 -8.02
N ILE A 356 -41.68 7.31 -7.71
CA ILE A 356 -42.07 6.89 -6.35
C ILE A 356 -41.19 5.73 -5.87
N TRP A 357 -41.07 4.67 -6.68
CA TRP A 357 -40.28 3.49 -6.31
C TRP A 357 -38.77 3.75 -6.34
N ARG A 358 -38.28 4.65 -7.20
CA ARG A 358 -36.89 5.12 -7.17
C ARG A 358 -36.59 5.81 -5.84
N ASN A 359 -37.40 6.78 -5.43
CA ASN A 359 -37.20 7.51 -4.17
C ASN A 359 -37.30 6.57 -2.96
N LYS A 360 -38.23 5.61 -2.99
CA LYS A 360 -38.35 4.56 -1.96
C LYS A 360 -37.11 3.68 -1.88
N VAL A 361 -36.57 3.23 -3.02
CA VAL A 361 -35.30 2.47 -3.07
C VAL A 361 -34.15 3.29 -2.49
N THR A 362 -34.02 4.55 -2.89
CA THR A 362 -32.97 5.44 -2.38
C THR A 362 -33.06 5.60 -0.86
N THR A 363 -34.27 5.86 -0.34
CA THR A 363 -34.51 6.02 1.10
C THR A 363 -34.18 4.74 1.88
N LEU A 364 -34.61 3.58 1.38
CA LEU A 364 -34.32 2.30 2.01
C LEU A 364 -32.82 1.97 2.01
N ILE A 365 -32.11 2.31 0.94
CA ILE A 365 -30.65 2.15 0.88
C ILE A 365 -29.97 3.07 1.90
N ILE A 366 -30.38 4.34 1.99
CA ILE A 366 -29.81 5.30 2.95
C ILE A 366 -30.01 4.79 4.38
N LYS A 367 -31.25 4.43 4.76
CA LYS A 367 -31.56 3.92 6.11
C LYS A 367 -30.84 2.60 6.42
N ALA A 368 -30.74 1.69 5.45
CA ALA A 368 -30.04 0.41 5.66
C ALA A 368 -28.55 0.62 5.85
N LYS A 369 -27.94 1.57 5.11
CA LYS A 369 -26.55 1.99 5.31
C LYS A 369 -26.37 2.64 6.67
N GLU A 370 -27.19 3.62 7.03
CA GLU A 370 -27.14 4.33 8.31
C GLU A 370 -27.24 3.38 9.51
N ASN A 371 -28.23 2.47 9.48
CA ASN A 371 -28.39 1.45 10.52
C ASN A 371 -27.20 0.48 10.56
N TYR A 372 -26.72 0.03 9.39
CA TYR A 372 -25.56 -0.85 9.31
C TYR A 372 -24.32 -0.20 9.92
N PHE A 373 -24.06 1.08 9.61
CA PHE A 373 -22.91 1.82 10.12
C PHE A 373 -23.05 2.15 11.61
N SER A 374 -24.21 2.64 12.03
CA SER A 374 -24.48 2.95 13.45
C SER A 374 -24.34 1.70 14.31
N LYS A 375 -24.84 0.56 13.84
CA LYS A 375 -24.68 -0.74 14.51
C LYS A 375 -23.21 -1.17 14.56
N ALA A 376 -22.48 -1.06 13.45
CA ALA A 376 -21.07 -1.42 13.38
C ALA A 376 -20.17 -0.58 14.30
N ILE A 377 -20.51 0.69 14.53
CA ILE A 377 -19.79 1.60 15.42
C ILE A 377 -20.20 1.38 16.89
N ASN A 378 -21.49 1.31 17.18
CA ASN A 378 -22.01 1.29 18.55
C ASN A 378 -21.88 -0.07 19.25
N GLU A 379 -21.87 -1.19 18.51
CA GLU A 379 -21.82 -2.52 19.12
C GLU A 379 -20.41 -3.04 19.43
N ASN A 380 -19.35 -2.36 18.96
CA ASN A 380 -17.98 -2.86 19.09
C ASN A 380 -17.18 -2.03 20.11
N LYS A 381 -16.95 -2.60 21.30
CA LYS A 381 -16.15 -1.97 22.38
C LYS A 381 -14.64 -2.12 22.21
N ASN A 382 -14.17 -2.89 21.22
CA ASN A 382 -12.75 -3.15 21.00
C ASN A 382 -12.24 -2.34 19.78
N THR A 383 -11.18 -1.56 19.99
CA THR A 383 -10.50 -0.74 18.98
C THR A 383 -10.14 -1.51 17.72
N GLY A 384 -9.77 -2.79 17.83
CA GLY A 384 -9.43 -3.64 16.68
C GLY A 384 -10.62 -4.01 15.80
N ASP A 385 -11.81 -4.16 16.38
CA ASP A 385 -13.04 -4.46 15.64
C ASP A 385 -13.65 -3.19 15.03
N ILE A 386 -13.57 -2.06 15.75
CA ILE A 386 -13.88 -0.74 15.21
C ILE A 386 -13.04 -0.46 13.96
N TRP A 387 -11.70 -0.60 14.05
CA TRP A 387 -10.82 -0.40 12.90
C TRP A 387 -11.09 -1.39 11.75
N ARG A 388 -11.45 -2.64 12.05
CA ARG A 388 -11.81 -3.63 11.02
C ARG A 388 -13.08 -3.24 10.28
N ASN A 389 -14.06 -2.70 10.99
CA ASN A 389 -15.31 -2.23 10.41
C ASN A 389 -15.11 -0.91 9.67
N MET A 390 -14.36 0.05 10.23
CA MET A 390 -13.96 1.28 9.52
C MET A 390 -13.23 0.97 8.21
N LYS A 391 -12.32 -0.02 8.17
CA LYS A 391 -11.67 -0.47 6.93
C LYS A 391 -12.61 -1.12 5.90
N GLN A 392 -13.84 -1.48 6.28
CA GLN A 392 -14.88 -1.89 5.32
C GLN A 392 -15.70 -0.70 4.81
N ILE A 393 -15.68 0.41 5.55
CA ILE A 393 -16.47 1.62 5.30
C ILE A 393 -15.65 2.60 4.44
N ILE A 394 -14.36 2.74 4.73
CA ILE A 394 -13.41 3.50 3.91
C ILE A 394 -13.21 2.74 2.59
N PRO A 395 -13.43 3.40 1.43
CA PRO A 395 -13.17 2.81 0.13
C PRO A 395 -11.77 2.21 0.10
N LYS A 396 -11.68 0.89 -0.06
CA LYS A 396 -10.37 0.24 -0.15
C LYS A 396 -9.70 0.75 -1.41
N GLY A 397 -8.60 1.50 -1.25
CA GLY A 397 -7.65 1.68 -2.34
C GLY A 397 -7.40 0.32 -2.97
N SER A 398 -7.60 0.21 -4.29
CA SER A 398 -7.65 -1.09 -4.96
C SER A 398 -6.40 -1.92 -4.61
N HIS A 399 -6.58 -3.00 -3.84
CA HIS A 399 -5.59 -4.07 -3.66
C HIS A 399 -5.54 -5.00 -4.88
N SER A 400 -6.07 -4.57 -6.03
CA SER A 400 -5.94 -5.34 -7.25
C SER A 400 -4.45 -5.53 -7.55
N ILE A 401 -4.05 -6.80 -7.64
CA ILE A 401 -2.82 -7.19 -8.32
C ILE A 401 -2.85 -6.48 -9.70
N PRO A 402 -1.76 -5.81 -10.10
CA PRO A 402 -1.73 -5.11 -11.36
C PRO A 402 -1.97 -6.12 -12.49
N ASN A 403 -2.55 -5.68 -13.62
CA ASN A 403 -2.70 -6.60 -14.76
C ASN A 403 -1.36 -6.82 -15.50
N LYS A 404 -0.31 -6.08 -15.12
CA LYS A 404 1.03 -6.16 -15.68
C LYS A 404 2.06 -5.83 -14.60
N LEU A 405 3.14 -6.59 -14.53
CA LEU A 405 4.29 -6.34 -13.67
C LEU A 405 5.54 -6.24 -14.55
N CYS A 406 6.42 -5.27 -14.27
CA CYS A 406 7.66 -5.04 -14.99
C CYS A 406 8.79 -4.84 -13.98
N ASP A 407 9.86 -5.64 -14.09
CA ASP A 407 11.06 -5.49 -13.27
C ASP A 407 12.20 -4.73 -13.97
N GLY A 408 11.89 -4.09 -15.11
CA GLY A 408 12.83 -3.33 -15.94
C GLY A 408 13.44 -4.14 -17.09
N GLU A 409 13.48 -5.48 -16.99
CA GLU A 409 14.01 -6.38 -18.03
C GLU A 409 12.93 -7.31 -18.60
N THR A 410 11.96 -7.70 -17.77
CA THR A 410 10.89 -8.64 -18.11
C THR A 410 9.52 -8.09 -17.75
N GLU A 411 8.54 -8.39 -18.60
CA GLU A 411 7.14 -8.00 -18.40
C GLU A 411 6.26 -9.25 -18.32
N GLY A 412 5.33 -9.27 -17.35
CA GLY A 412 4.40 -10.37 -17.15
C GLY A 412 2.98 -9.87 -16.98
N GLU A 413 2.04 -10.50 -17.69
CA GLU A 413 0.62 -10.12 -17.68
C GLU A 413 -0.27 -11.20 -17.05
N THR A 414 0.23 -12.45 -16.99
CA THR A 414 -0.44 -13.55 -16.31
C THR A 414 -0.03 -13.65 -14.84
N LYS A 415 -0.85 -14.32 -14.00
CA LYS A 415 -0.51 -14.52 -12.58
C LYS A 415 0.73 -15.40 -12.41
N GLU A 416 0.92 -16.33 -13.33
CA GLU A 416 2.06 -17.24 -13.41
C GLU A 416 3.35 -16.46 -13.68
N GLU A 417 3.34 -15.60 -14.71
CA GLU A 417 4.49 -14.74 -15.04
C GLU A 417 4.76 -13.73 -13.92
N MET A 418 3.73 -13.06 -13.40
CA MET A 418 3.89 -12.12 -12.29
C MET A 418 4.47 -12.80 -11.05
N ALA A 419 4.01 -14.02 -10.70
CA ALA A 419 4.56 -14.77 -9.57
C ALA A 419 6.04 -15.10 -9.80
N LYS A 420 6.42 -15.47 -11.03
CA LYS A 420 7.80 -15.72 -11.41
C LYS A 420 8.66 -14.44 -11.29
N ILE A 421 8.22 -13.32 -11.85
CA ILE A 421 8.93 -12.03 -11.80
C ILE A 421 9.15 -11.60 -10.35
N PHE A 422 8.10 -11.63 -9.52
CA PHE A 422 8.25 -11.34 -8.08
C PHE A 422 9.26 -12.29 -7.42
N ASN A 423 9.21 -13.59 -7.72
CA ASN A 423 10.08 -14.55 -7.07
C ASN A 423 11.55 -14.32 -7.44
N GLN A 424 11.82 -14.10 -8.73
CA GLN A 424 13.15 -13.80 -9.24
C GLN A 424 13.67 -12.47 -8.72
N PHE A 425 12.83 -11.43 -8.71
CA PHE A 425 13.16 -10.14 -8.13
C PHE A 425 13.58 -10.31 -6.67
N TYR A 426 12.71 -10.88 -5.81
CA TYR A 426 13.00 -11.02 -4.39
C TYR A 426 14.22 -11.91 -4.09
N ALA A 427 14.45 -12.96 -4.86
CA ALA A 427 15.60 -13.84 -4.69
C ALA A 427 16.93 -13.16 -5.10
N ASN A 428 16.92 -12.18 -6.01
CA ASN A 428 18.12 -11.54 -6.56
C ASN A 428 18.41 -10.14 -5.99
N ILE A 429 17.55 -9.58 -5.12
CA ILE A 429 17.70 -8.24 -4.53
C ILE A 429 19.12 -7.95 -4.03
N SER A 430 19.73 -8.91 -3.34
CA SER A 430 21.03 -8.74 -2.69
C SER A 430 22.21 -8.67 -3.66
N LYS A 431 22.16 -9.47 -4.73
CA LYS A 431 23.19 -9.48 -5.78
C LYS A 431 23.26 -8.15 -6.52
N GLN A 432 22.14 -7.43 -6.60
CA GLN A 432 22.05 -6.14 -7.30
C GLN A 432 22.54 -4.96 -6.44
N ILE A 433 22.51 -5.07 -5.10
CA ILE A 433 22.77 -3.94 -4.20
C ILE A 433 24.22 -3.92 -3.70
N VAL A 434 24.85 -5.08 -3.51
CA VAL A 434 26.19 -5.16 -2.92
C VAL A 434 27.23 -5.45 -4.01
N THR A 435 27.97 -4.42 -4.43
CA THR A 435 28.97 -4.51 -5.51
C THR A 435 30.41 -4.57 -5.02
N GLU A 436 30.69 -4.21 -3.76
CA GLU A 436 32.06 -4.10 -3.24
C GLU A 436 32.39 -5.13 -2.13
N ASN A 437 33.44 -5.91 -2.35
CA ASN A 437 33.94 -6.90 -1.41
C ASN A 437 34.99 -6.28 -0.46
N ILE A 438 34.57 -5.35 0.40
CA ILE A 438 35.39 -4.89 1.53
C ILE A 438 35.41 -5.96 2.64
N SER A 439 36.59 -6.22 3.22
CA SER A 439 36.76 -7.17 4.33
C SER A 439 36.34 -6.53 5.67
N PRO A 440 35.58 -7.22 6.53
CA PRO A 440 34.98 -6.64 7.75
C PRO A 440 35.96 -6.55 8.94
N VAL A 441 37.25 -6.28 8.70
CA VAL A 441 38.30 -6.36 9.72
C VAL A 441 38.04 -5.38 10.87
N SER A 442 37.73 -4.12 10.56
CA SER A 442 37.59 -3.08 11.59
C SER A 442 36.32 -3.28 12.43
N THR A 443 35.20 -3.61 11.79
CA THR A 443 33.94 -3.94 12.46
C THR A 443 34.11 -5.10 13.45
N LEU A 444 34.71 -6.21 12.99
CA LEU A 444 34.85 -7.40 13.83
C LEU A 444 35.81 -7.17 15.00
N GLU A 445 36.84 -6.35 14.81
CA GLU A 445 37.75 -5.97 15.89
C GLU A 445 37.06 -5.15 16.98
N LEU A 446 36.27 -4.14 16.59
CA LEU A 446 35.48 -3.34 17.55
C LEU A 446 34.46 -4.20 18.30
N LEU A 447 33.73 -5.07 17.58
CA LEU A 447 32.80 -6.01 18.21
C LEU A 447 33.50 -6.95 19.18
N LYS A 448 34.67 -7.49 18.81
CA LYS A 448 35.47 -8.36 19.68
C LYS A 448 35.92 -7.64 20.95
N ASN A 449 36.33 -6.38 20.84
CA ASN A 449 36.74 -5.58 22.00
C ASN A 449 35.55 -5.29 22.92
N PHE A 450 34.40 -4.92 22.35
CA PHE A 450 33.15 -4.73 23.08
C PHE A 450 32.73 -5.99 23.84
N THR A 451 32.61 -7.12 23.14
CA THR A 451 32.19 -8.40 23.74
C THR A 451 33.16 -8.89 24.80
N LYS A 452 34.48 -8.77 24.58
CA LYS A 452 35.52 -9.14 25.56
C LYS A 452 35.46 -8.30 26.84
N SER A 453 34.97 -7.06 26.77
CA SER A 453 34.80 -6.21 27.96
C SER A 453 33.61 -6.63 28.84
N LYS A 454 32.65 -7.39 28.27
CA LYS A 454 31.40 -7.79 28.94
C LYS A 454 31.37 -9.27 29.31
N LEU A 455 31.98 -10.13 28.50
CA LEU A 455 31.91 -11.59 28.64
C LEU A 455 33.15 -12.15 29.31
N THR A 456 32.95 -13.15 30.18
CA THR A 456 34.01 -14.01 30.69
C THR A 456 33.99 -15.37 29.99
N THR A 457 34.99 -16.22 30.25
CA THR A 457 35.04 -17.58 29.71
C THR A 457 33.88 -18.48 30.17
N ALA A 458 33.13 -18.09 31.20
CA ALA A 458 31.96 -18.82 31.69
C ALA A 458 30.66 -18.48 30.92
N ASN A 459 30.62 -17.35 30.20
CA ASN A 459 29.40 -16.87 29.55
C ASN A 459 29.28 -17.43 28.13
N ILE A 460 28.89 -18.69 27.98
CA ILE A 460 28.71 -19.35 26.68
C ILE A 460 27.21 -19.52 26.39
N PHE A 461 26.78 -19.16 25.19
CA PHE A 461 25.41 -19.42 24.75
C PHE A 461 25.30 -20.81 24.13
N GLU A 462 24.38 -21.62 24.67
CA GLU A 462 24.02 -22.94 24.16
C GLU A 462 22.50 -23.06 24.05
N ILE A 463 21.99 -23.51 22.90
CA ILE A 463 20.56 -23.79 22.73
C ILE A 463 20.15 -24.95 23.64
N GLN A 464 19.34 -24.65 24.65
CA GLN A 464 18.81 -25.64 25.58
C GLN A 464 17.63 -26.42 24.98
N PRO A 465 17.45 -27.70 25.35
CA PRO A 465 16.30 -28.51 24.97
C PRO A 465 14.96 -27.88 25.39
N ILE A 466 13.92 -28.15 24.61
CA ILE A 466 12.55 -27.74 24.91
C ILE A 466 11.79 -28.82 25.68
N LEU A 467 10.99 -28.41 26.66
CA LEU A 467 10.12 -29.28 27.44
C LEU A 467 8.78 -29.51 26.75
N GLU A 468 8.16 -30.67 27.00
CA GLU A 468 6.87 -31.03 26.41
C GLU A 468 5.75 -30.06 26.84
N GLU A 469 5.75 -29.67 28.11
CA GLU A 469 4.80 -28.72 28.68
C GLU A 469 4.93 -27.34 28.01
N GLU A 470 6.15 -26.96 27.61
CA GLU A 470 6.38 -25.73 26.88
C GLU A 470 5.78 -25.79 25.47
N VAL A 471 6.04 -26.87 24.72
CA VAL A 471 5.46 -27.12 23.40
C VAL A 471 3.94 -27.11 23.46
N HIS A 472 3.36 -27.86 24.41
CA HIS A 472 1.92 -27.93 24.63
C HIS A 472 1.32 -26.54 24.89
N ARG A 473 1.90 -25.78 25.83
CA ARG A 473 1.50 -24.41 26.15
C ARG A 473 1.57 -23.50 24.94
N MET A 474 2.59 -23.64 24.10
CA MET A 474 2.75 -22.84 22.89
C MET A 474 1.71 -23.19 21.82
N LEU A 475 1.41 -24.48 21.63
CA LEU A 475 0.34 -24.96 20.74
C LEU A 475 -1.03 -24.44 21.17
N LYS A 476 -1.37 -24.52 22.47
CA LYS A 476 -2.65 -24.01 23.00
C LYS A 476 -2.78 -22.48 22.87
N LYS A 477 -1.66 -21.74 22.84
CA LYS A 477 -1.63 -20.27 22.65
C LYS A 477 -1.66 -19.83 21.17
N LEU A 478 -1.72 -20.76 20.21
CA LEU A 478 -1.79 -20.42 18.79
C LEU A 478 -3.05 -19.60 18.45
N GLN A 479 -2.86 -18.63 17.56
CA GLN A 479 -3.93 -17.80 17.01
C GLN A 479 -4.55 -18.49 15.80
N ILE A 480 -5.77 -19.01 15.95
CA ILE A 480 -6.42 -19.93 15.01
C ILE A 480 -6.68 -19.34 13.62
N ASN A 481 -6.80 -18.01 13.51
CA ASN A 481 -7.16 -17.31 12.28
C ASN A 481 -5.94 -16.94 11.40
N LYS A 482 -4.72 -17.32 11.78
CA LYS A 482 -3.53 -17.03 10.97
C LYS A 482 -3.40 -18.02 9.79
N SER A 483 -2.87 -17.51 8.68
CA SER A 483 -2.64 -18.29 7.46
C SER A 483 -1.59 -19.38 7.65
N ALA A 484 -1.78 -20.52 6.98
CA ALA A 484 -0.83 -21.62 6.94
C ALA A 484 0.38 -21.34 6.02
N GLY A 485 1.49 -22.01 6.27
CA GLY A 485 2.70 -21.99 5.44
C GLY A 485 2.54 -22.83 4.17
N ILE A 486 3.67 -23.26 3.61
CA ILE A 486 3.69 -24.13 2.42
C ILE A 486 3.15 -25.55 2.71
N ASP A 487 3.23 -25.97 3.97
CA ASP A 487 2.74 -27.25 4.51
C ASP A 487 1.20 -27.36 4.52
N ASN A 488 0.48 -26.25 4.33
CA ASN A 488 -0.98 -26.18 4.44
C ASN A 488 -1.52 -26.68 5.79
N VAL A 489 -0.72 -26.57 6.85
CA VAL A 489 -1.09 -26.89 8.23
C VAL A 489 -1.35 -25.59 9.01
N GLY A 490 -2.64 -25.30 9.23
CA GLY A 490 -3.07 -24.10 9.93
C GLY A 490 -2.95 -24.19 11.45
N PRO A 491 -2.86 -23.07 12.17
CA PRO A 491 -2.77 -23.08 13.63
C PRO A 491 -4.01 -23.66 14.32
N ARG A 492 -5.20 -23.59 13.68
CA ARG A 492 -6.44 -24.19 14.20
C ARG A 492 -6.29 -25.68 14.49
N ILE A 493 -5.77 -26.45 13.53
CA ILE A 493 -5.69 -27.91 13.68
C ILE A 493 -4.61 -28.29 14.70
N LEU A 494 -3.47 -27.59 14.70
CA LEU A 494 -2.39 -27.81 15.67
C LEU A 494 -2.80 -27.51 17.11
N LYS A 495 -3.60 -26.46 17.31
CA LYS A 495 -4.15 -26.13 18.63
C LYS A 495 -5.15 -27.17 19.12
N LEU A 496 -5.99 -27.68 18.21
CA LEU A 496 -6.97 -28.72 18.51
C LEU A 496 -6.27 -30.02 18.95
N SER A 497 -5.24 -30.45 18.20
CA SER A 497 -4.51 -31.69 18.47
C SER A 497 -3.37 -31.59 19.47
N ALA A 498 -3.21 -30.45 20.14
CA ALA A 498 -2.06 -30.15 21.00
C ALA A 498 -1.79 -31.22 22.07
N ASP A 499 -2.83 -31.84 22.64
CA ASP A 499 -2.69 -32.85 23.70
C ASP A 499 -2.06 -34.16 23.18
N ILE A 500 -2.09 -34.40 21.86
CA ILE A 500 -1.55 -35.61 21.22
C ILE A 500 -0.18 -35.31 20.60
N ILE A 501 -0.05 -34.16 19.90
CA ILE A 501 1.13 -33.87 19.10
C ILE A 501 2.25 -33.16 19.86
N ALA A 502 2.03 -32.72 21.11
CA ALA A 502 3.04 -32.04 21.90
C ALA A 502 4.29 -32.92 22.09
N LYS A 503 4.12 -34.18 22.52
CA LYS A 503 5.21 -35.13 22.69
C LYS A 503 6.04 -35.37 21.42
N PRO A 504 5.46 -35.79 20.27
CA PRO A 504 6.25 -36.03 19.07
C PRO A 504 6.92 -34.76 18.54
N ILE A 505 6.26 -33.59 18.63
CA ILE A 505 6.91 -32.31 18.26
C ILE A 505 8.11 -32.03 19.16
N THR A 506 7.98 -32.23 20.47
CA THR A 506 9.07 -32.02 21.44
C THR A 506 10.28 -32.88 21.09
N HIS A 507 10.07 -34.16 20.80
CA HIS A 507 11.13 -35.05 20.36
C HIS A 507 11.83 -34.53 19.09
N LEU A 508 11.05 -34.11 18.07
CA LEU A 508 11.59 -33.59 16.81
C LEU A 508 12.43 -32.32 17.00
N LEU A 509 11.98 -31.40 17.86
CA LEU A 509 12.71 -30.17 18.15
C LEU A 509 14.01 -30.45 18.93
N ASN A 510 13.97 -31.36 19.90
CA ASN A 510 15.16 -31.76 20.64
C ASN A 510 16.15 -32.57 19.78
N LEU A 511 15.65 -33.38 18.85
CA LEU A 511 16.47 -34.04 17.85
C LEU A 511 17.19 -33.00 16.96
N SER A 512 16.49 -31.94 16.54
CA SER A 512 17.11 -30.83 15.80
C SER A 512 18.22 -30.14 16.59
N ILE A 513 18.01 -29.88 17.89
CA ILE A 513 19.00 -29.22 18.76
C ILE A 513 20.23 -30.13 18.92
N SER A 514 20.02 -31.38 19.31
CA SER A 514 21.11 -32.35 19.53
C SER A 514 21.91 -32.68 18.27
N THR A 515 21.30 -32.62 17.09
CA THR A 515 21.98 -32.85 15.80
C THR A 515 22.51 -31.55 15.17
N SER A 516 22.34 -30.40 15.84
CA SER A 516 22.72 -29.07 15.32
C SER A 516 22.19 -28.80 13.91
N LYS A 517 21.00 -29.32 13.57
CA LYS A 517 20.46 -29.29 12.21
C LYS A 517 19.03 -28.77 12.21
N PHE A 518 18.81 -27.62 11.58
CA PHE A 518 17.47 -27.10 11.38
C PHE A 518 16.74 -27.91 10.29
N PRO A 519 15.48 -28.33 10.52
CA PRO A 519 14.76 -29.19 9.58
C PRO A 519 14.52 -28.55 8.21
N ASP A 520 14.71 -29.30 7.13
CA ASP A 520 14.55 -28.80 5.76
C ASP A 520 13.08 -28.47 5.43
N ASN A 521 12.11 -29.17 6.03
CA ASN A 521 10.68 -28.87 5.92
C ASN A 521 10.33 -27.44 6.38
N PHE A 522 11.18 -26.82 7.19
CA PHE A 522 11.00 -25.46 7.72
C PHE A 522 11.74 -24.38 6.91
N LYS A 523 12.53 -24.76 5.91
CA LYS A 523 13.39 -23.84 5.13
C LYS A 523 12.72 -23.25 3.89
N VAL A 524 11.49 -23.66 3.59
CA VAL A 524 10.71 -23.14 2.46
C VAL A 524 9.69 -22.10 2.92
N ALA A 525 9.82 -20.87 2.41
CA ALA A 525 8.90 -19.78 2.67
C ALA A 525 7.88 -19.60 1.53
N LYS A 526 6.61 -19.39 1.89
CA LYS A 526 5.58 -18.98 0.93
C LYS A 526 5.40 -17.47 1.00
N ILE A 527 5.80 -16.76 -0.04
CA ILE A 527 5.82 -15.30 -0.12
C ILE A 527 4.49 -14.78 -0.68
N ILE A 528 3.91 -13.79 0.01
CA ILE A 528 2.75 -13.04 -0.44
C ILE A 528 3.17 -11.57 -0.65
N PRO A 529 3.20 -11.08 -1.91
CA PRO A 529 3.50 -9.68 -2.19
C PRO A 529 2.37 -8.77 -1.68
N ILE A 530 2.71 -7.78 -0.85
CA ILE A 530 1.75 -6.77 -0.37
C ILE A 530 2.18 -5.40 -0.85
N TYR A 531 1.33 -4.76 -1.65
CA TYR A 531 1.57 -3.41 -2.17
C TYR A 531 1.78 -2.41 -1.02
N LYS A 532 2.85 -1.60 -1.11
CA LYS A 532 3.23 -0.59 -0.12
C LYS A 532 2.78 0.81 -0.56
N LYS A 533 3.36 1.34 -1.66
CA LYS A 533 3.10 2.67 -2.25
C LYS A 533 3.85 2.80 -3.58
N GLY A 534 3.54 3.81 -4.41
CA GLY A 534 4.25 4.08 -5.67
C GLY A 534 3.62 3.41 -6.89
N ASP A 535 4.38 3.19 -7.96
CA ASP A 535 3.88 2.51 -9.15
C ASP A 535 3.55 1.04 -8.83
N LYS A 536 2.35 0.59 -9.19
CA LYS A 536 1.91 -0.79 -8.99
C LYS A 536 2.57 -1.78 -9.96
N THR A 537 3.13 -1.32 -11.07
CA THR A 537 3.80 -2.20 -12.04
C THR A 537 5.21 -2.60 -11.60
N ASP A 538 5.81 -1.83 -10.70
CA ASP A 538 7.16 -2.08 -10.16
C ASP A 538 7.12 -3.03 -8.95
N PRO A 539 7.79 -4.20 -8.99
CA PRO A 539 7.85 -5.15 -7.88
C PRO A 539 8.54 -4.58 -6.63
N GLY A 540 9.41 -3.57 -6.77
CA GLY A 540 10.07 -2.85 -5.67
C GLY A 540 9.11 -2.12 -4.74
N ASN A 541 7.88 -1.86 -5.21
CA ASN A 541 6.82 -1.20 -4.45
C ASN A 541 5.96 -2.17 -3.62
N TYR A 542 6.33 -3.46 -3.57
CA TYR A 542 5.65 -4.51 -2.81
C TYR A 542 6.56 -5.12 -1.73
N ARG A 543 5.99 -5.42 -0.57
CA ARG A 543 6.68 -6.13 0.52
C ARG A 543 6.51 -7.66 0.38
N PRO A 544 7.59 -8.45 0.49
CA PRO A 544 7.53 -9.91 0.45
C PRO A 544 7.18 -10.51 1.84
N ILE A 545 5.90 -10.70 2.15
CA ILE A 545 5.52 -11.31 3.44
C ILE A 545 5.72 -12.84 3.40
N SER A 546 6.58 -13.36 4.26
CA SER A 546 6.88 -14.79 4.36
C SER A 546 5.91 -15.53 5.29
N LEU A 547 5.16 -16.48 4.73
CA LEU A 547 4.36 -17.45 5.46
C LEU A 547 5.18 -18.73 5.67
N LEU A 548 5.79 -18.84 6.86
CA LEU A 548 6.53 -20.03 7.30
C LEU A 548 5.61 -21.06 7.98
N PRO A 549 5.99 -22.36 7.97
CA PRO A 549 5.32 -23.42 8.73
C PRO A 549 5.06 -23.04 10.19
N THR A 550 3.89 -23.38 10.72
CA THR A 550 3.52 -22.97 12.09
C THR A 550 4.43 -23.60 13.15
N ILE A 551 4.83 -24.87 12.95
CA ILE A 551 5.73 -25.58 13.85
C ILE A 551 7.15 -24.97 13.83
N SER A 552 7.63 -24.51 12.67
CA SER A 552 8.89 -23.72 12.58
C SER A 552 8.86 -22.52 13.51
N LYS A 553 7.78 -21.75 13.48
CA LYS A 553 7.63 -20.55 14.33
C LYS A 553 7.61 -20.86 15.82
N LEU A 554 7.15 -22.04 16.22
CA LEU A 554 7.24 -22.49 17.61
C LEU A 554 8.70 -22.69 18.01
N PHE A 555 9.45 -23.42 17.19
CA PHE A 555 10.85 -23.67 17.45
C PHE A 555 11.68 -22.40 17.45
N GLU A 556 11.50 -21.56 16.42
CA GLU A 556 12.15 -20.24 16.35
C GLU A 556 11.85 -19.41 17.60
N LYS A 557 10.60 -19.41 18.09
CA LYS A 557 10.22 -18.65 19.29
C LYS A 557 10.96 -19.14 20.54
N HIS A 558 11.16 -20.44 20.69
CA HIS A 558 11.91 -21.00 21.80
C HIS A 558 13.39 -20.53 21.75
N VAL A 559 14.03 -20.69 20.60
CA VAL A 559 15.43 -20.25 20.39
C VAL A 559 15.58 -18.74 20.55
N THR A 560 14.70 -17.94 19.95
CA THR A 560 14.69 -16.47 20.09
C THR A 560 14.62 -16.05 21.56
N SER A 561 13.79 -16.71 22.38
CA SER A 561 13.68 -16.38 23.79
C SER A 561 14.99 -16.61 24.54
N GLN A 562 15.67 -17.72 24.27
CA GLN A 562 16.96 -18.04 24.90
C GLN A 562 18.04 -17.04 24.46
N VAL A 563 18.17 -16.77 23.15
CA VAL A 563 19.12 -15.79 22.61
C VAL A 563 18.89 -14.42 23.22
N TYR A 564 17.65 -13.96 23.26
CA TYR A 564 17.32 -12.65 23.79
C TYR A 564 17.69 -12.52 25.27
N ASN A 565 17.40 -13.55 26.07
CA ASN A 565 17.75 -13.57 27.49
C ASN A 565 19.27 -13.53 27.67
N PHE A 566 20.02 -14.35 26.92
CA PHE A 566 21.48 -14.33 26.96
C PHE A 566 22.06 -12.95 26.61
N LEU A 567 21.59 -12.30 25.55
CA LEU A 567 22.06 -10.96 25.17
C LEU A 567 21.75 -9.91 26.24
N THR A 568 20.62 -10.05 26.93
CA THR A 568 20.17 -9.07 27.94
C THR A 568 20.88 -9.29 29.28
N GLU A 569 21.01 -10.54 29.74
CA GLU A 569 21.65 -10.89 31.01
C GLU A 569 23.16 -10.57 31.02
N ASN A 570 23.78 -10.54 29.85
CA ASN A 570 25.20 -10.22 29.68
C ASN A 570 25.45 -8.79 29.16
N ASP A 571 24.43 -7.93 29.13
CA ASP A 571 24.54 -6.52 28.71
C ASP A 571 25.22 -6.33 27.34
N LEU A 572 24.79 -7.14 26.37
CA LEU A 572 25.38 -7.21 25.03
C LEU A 572 24.66 -6.34 23.99
N LEU A 573 23.51 -5.75 24.33
CA LEU A 573 22.74 -4.89 23.42
C LEU A 573 23.04 -3.42 23.69
N MET A 574 23.33 -2.65 22.64
CA MET A 574 23.61 -1.21 22.78
C MET A 574 22.40 -0.44 23.30
N ASP A 575 22.63 0.53 24.19
CA ASP A 575 21.59 1.40 24.73
C ASP A 575 20.90 2.27 23.65
N SER A 576 21.61 2.58 22.57
CA SER A 576 21.09 3.31 21.42
C SER A 576 20.03 2.55 20.63
N GLN A 577 19.99 1.21 20.75
CA GLN A 577 19.05 0.39 20.00
C GLN A 577 17.76 0.21 20.78
N SER A 578 16.63 0.57 20.18
CA SER A 578 15.28 0.44 20.76
C SER A 578 14.38 -0.53 19.99
N GLY A 579 14.72 -0.85 18.75
CA GLY A 579 13.96 -1.81 17.94
C GLY A 579 14.07 -3.23 18.47
N PHE A 580 12.95 -3.97 18.45
CA PHE A 580 12.85 -5.37 18.87
C PHE A 580 13.29 -5.68 20.31
N ARG A 581 13.43 -4.68 21.18
CA ARG A 581 13.72 -4.87 22.61
C ARG A 581 12.44 -4.87 23.44
N LYS A 582 12.37 -5.75 24.43
CA LYS A 582 11.31 -5.73 25.45
C LYS A 582 11.38 -4.40 26.19
N LEU A 583 10.22 -3.83 26.51
CA LEU A 583 10.07 -2.54 27.21
C LEU A 583 10.51 -1.30 26.43
N HIS A 584 10.90 -1.44 25.15
CA HIS A 584 11.11 -0.32 24.24
C HIS A 584 9.96 -0.24 23.22
N SER A 585 9.65 0.95 22.75
CA SER A 585 8.64 1.21 21.70
C SER A 585 9.04 2.41 20.85
N CYS A 586 8.33 2.64 19.74
CA CYS A 586 8.52 3.86 18.93
C CYS A 586 8.33 5.12 19.79
N GLN A 587 7.36 5.09 20.71
CA GLN A 587 7.08 6.21 21.61
C GLN A 587 8.26 6.48 22.55
N THR A 588 8.79 5.46 23.24
CA THR A 588 9.93 5.66 24.16
C THR A 588 11.19 6.13 23.43
N ALA A 589 11.41 5.63 22.20
CA ALA A 589 12.53 6.07 21.36
C ALA A 589 12.38 7.54 20.93
N LEU A 590 11.20 7.92 20.45
CA LEU A 590 10.89 9.30 20.07
C LEU A 590 10.99 10.25 21.26
N THR A 591 10.38 9.92 22.40
CA THR A 591 10.43 10.76 23.61
C THR A 591 11.88 11.05 24.01
N ARG A 592 12.73 10.03 24.07
CA ARG A 592 14.14 10.19 24.41
C ARG A 592 14.90 11.09 23.41
N LEU A 593 14.65 10.92 22.11
CA LEU A 593 15.26 11.76 21.07
C LEU A 593 14.81 13.22 21.20
N THR A 594 13.50 13.43 21.29
CA THR A 594 12.93 14.79 21.36
C THR A 594 13.32 15.50 22.65
N GLU A 595 13.37 14.81 23.80
CA GLU A 595 13.82 15.41 25.06
C GLU A 595 15.28 15.85 25.00
N LYS A 596 16.15 15.05 24.37
CA LYS A 596 17.54 15.46 24.12
C LYS A 596 17.60 16.72 23.27
N TRP A 597 16.88 16.74 22.14
CA TRP A 597 16.89 17.90 21.25
C TRP A 597 16.29 19.14 21.89
N ILE A 598 15.21 19.01 22.67
CA ILE A 598 14.63 20.12 23.44
C ILE A 598 15.64 20.66 24.46
N LYS A 599 16.31 19.78 25.21
CA LYS A 599 17.33 20.19 26.15
C LYS A 599 18.46 20.99 25.47
N GLU A 600 18.93 20.50 24.33
CA GLU A 600 19.96 21.20 23.56
C GLU A 600 19.46 22.56 23.06
N ILE A 601 18.19 22.66 22.66
CA ILE A 601 17.58 23.95 22.31
C ILE A 601 17.56 24.91 23.52
N ASP A 602 17.20 24.42 24.71
CA ASP A 602 17.14 25.19 25.95
C ASP A 602 18.54 25.70 26.37
N ASP A 603 19.57 24.89 26.14
CA ASP A 603 20.98 25.25 26.31
C ASP A 603 21.49 26.21 25.21
N GLY A 604 20.63 26.57 24.26
CA GLY A 604 20.96 27.45 23.16
C GLY A 604 21.81 26.78 22.08
N ASN A 605 21.83 25.46 21.97
CA ASN A 605 22.43 24.74 20.86
C ASN A 605 21.46 24.58 19.69
N MET A 606 22.00 24.15 18.56
CA MET A 606 21.25 23.59 17.43
C MET A 606 21.64 22.14 17.28
N THR A 607 20.76 21.32 16.75
CA THR A 607 21.03 19.90 16.51
C THR A 607 20.91 19.61 15.03
N GLY A 608 22.02 19.23 14.39
CA GLY A 608 21.99 18.63 13.07
C GLY A 608 21.61 17.17 13.20
N THR A 609 20.60 16.74 12.43
CA THR A 609 20.06 15.39 12.47
C THR A 609 20.06 14.81 11.06
N VAL A 610 20.52 13.56 10.94
CA VAL A 610 20.51 12.79 9.71
C VAL A 610 19.67 11.54 9.93
N LEU A 611 18.55 11.51 9.22
CA LEU A 611 17.62 10.39 9.17
C LEU A 611 18.11 9.43 8.09
N LEU A 612 18.76 8.34 8.48
CA LEU A 612 19.34 7.36 7.58
C LEU A 612 18.34 6.24 7.28
N ASP A 613 18.10 5.98 5.99
CA ASP A 613 17.31 4.84 5.50
C ASP A 613 18.26 3.78 4.93
N LEU A 614 18.27 2.57 5.49
CA LEU A 614 19.05 1.46 4.95
C LEU A 614 18.25 0.73 3.85
N ARG A 615 18.87 0.48 2.69
CA ARG A 615 18.23 -0.21 1.57
C ARG A 615 17.96 -1.67 1.94
N LYS A 616 16.69 -2.02 2.15
CA LYS A 616 16.23 -3.41 2.29
C LYS A 616 17.06 -4.21 3.31
N ALA A 617 17.37 -3.62 4.46
CA ALA A 617 18.38 -4.12 5.41
C ALA A 617 18.20 -5.60 5.81
N PHE A 618 16.96 -6.04 6.03
CA PHE A 618 16.65 -7.45 6.35
C PHE A 618 17.03 -8.43 5.24
N ASP A 619 16.94 -8.02 3.98
CA ASP A 619 17.25 -8.85 2.81
C ASP A 619 18.77 -8.91 2.55
N LEU A 620 19.55 -8.01 3.13
CA LEU A 620 21.00 -7.88 2.92
C LEU A 620 21.87 -8.55 3.99
N VAL A 621 21.30 -9.09 5.06
CA VAL A 621 22.05 -9.75 6.14
C VAL A 621 22.94 -10.87 5.58
N ASN A 622 24.27 -10.70 5.66
CA ASN A 622 25.22 -11.68 5.16
C ASN A 622 25.37 -12.84 6.17
N HIS A 623 25.06 -14.08 5.75
CA HIS A 623 25.04 -15.22 6.67
C HIS A 623 26.42 -15.58 7.25
N PRO A 624 27.52 -15.66 6.45
CA PRO A 624 28.86 -15.88 7.00
C PRO A 624 29.26 -14.85 8.06
N LEU A 625 29.07 -13.56 7.76
CA LEU A 625 29.41 -12.48 8.69
C LEU A 625 28.54 -12.53 9.95
N LEU A 626 27.24 -12.81 9.84
CA LEU A 626 26.36 -12.98 10.99
C LEU A 626 26.86 -14.09 11.92
N LEU A 627 27.25 -15.26 11.37
CA LEU A 627 27.78 -16.37 12.17
C LEU A 627 29.12 -16.01 12.84
N GLU A 628 29.97 -15.24 12.16
CA GLU A 628 31.21 -14.72 12.73
C GLU A 628 30.96 -13.75 13.88
N LYS A 629 29.99 -12.84 13.75
CA LYS A 629 29.55 -11.97 14.84
C LYS A 629 29.02 -12.79 16.02
N MET A 630 28.18 -13.79 15.78
CA MET A 630 27.65 -14.68 16.83
C MET A 630 28.76 -15.43 17.58
N LYS A 631 29.84 -15.79 16.89
CA LYS A 631 31.04 -16.35 17.52
C LYS A 631 31.69 -15.36 18.49
N HIS A 632 31.75 -14.06 18.15
CA HIS A 632 32.23 -13.03 19.07
C HIS A 632 31.30 -12.78 20.26
N TYR A 633 30.00 -13.00 20.10
CA TYR A 633 29.04 -13.05 21.21
C TYR A 633 29.13 -14.35 22.04
N ASN A 634 30.15 -15.18 21.82
CA ASN A 634 30.46 -16.41 22.57
C ASN A 634 29.36 -17.51 22.49
N PHE A 635 28.78 -17.67 21.30
CA PHE A 635 27.92 -18.81 20.99
C PHE A 635 28.77 -20.07 20.82
N ASP A 636 28.32 -21.19 21.39
CA ASP A 636 29.03 -22.46 21.28
C ASP A 636 29.01 -23.02 19.85
N THR A 637 29.85 -24.03 19.62
CA THR A 637 30.01 -24.60 18.28
C THR A 637 28.71 -25.25 17.77
N ASN A 638 27.95 -25.94 18.63
CA ASN A 638 26.73 -26.62 18.22
C ASN A 638 25.63 -25.62 17.87
N SER A 639 25.43 -24.58 18.68
CA SER A 639 24.48 -23.50 18.36
C SER A 639 24.86 -22.80 17.06
N LEU A 640 26.15 -22.50 16.84
CA LEU A 640 26.61 -21.91 15.58
C LEU A 640 26.32 -22.81 14.37
N GLN A 641 26.51 -24.13 14.49
CA GLN A 641 26.15 -25.08 13.43
C GLN A 641 24.64 -25.12 13.20
N TRP A 642 23.84 -25.05 14.26
CA TRP A 642 22.39 -24.99 14.15
C TRP A 642 21.92 -23.73 13.42
N PHE A 643 22.46 -22.55 13.78
CA PHE A 643 22.15 -21.29 13.07
C PHE A 643 22.64 -21.31 11.62
N LYS A 644 23.81 -21.88 11.36
CA LYS A 644 24.30 -22.10 10.00
C LYS A 644 23.31 -22.96 9.21
N SER A 645 22.79 -24.03 9.80
CA SER A 645 21.77 -24.88 9.19
C SER A 645 20.45 -24.15 8.96
N TYR A 646 20.02 -23.30 9.90
CA TYR A 646 18.81 -22.48 9.79
C TYR A 646 18.87 -21.47 8.63
N LEU A 647 20.03 -20.85 8.42
CA LEU A 647 20.27 -19.83 7.39
C LEU A 647 20.56 -20.42 6.00
N SER A 648 21.18 -21.60 5.93
CA SER A 648 21.61 -22.23 4.68
C SER A 648 20.47 -22.97 3.96
N ASN A 649 20.59 -23.11 2.64
CA ASN A 649 19.67 -23.88 1.78
C ASN A 649 18.20 -23.48 1.95
N ARG A 650 17.95 -22.18 2.13
CA ARG A 650 16.60 -21.64 2.20
C ARG A 650 16.06 -21.41 0.81
N SER A 651 14.75 -21.57 0.66
CA SER A 651 14.07 -21.35 -0.60
C SER A 651 12.73 -20.68 -0.40
N GLN A 652 12.20 -20.10 -1.47
CA GLN A 652 10.90 -19.46 -1.47
C GLN A 652 10.10 -19.76 -2.74
N VAL A 653 8.78 -19.63 -2.58
CA VAL A 653 7.82 -19.57 -3.68
C VAL A 653 6.95 -18.34 -3.48
N VAL A 654 6.64 -17.61 -4.56
CA VAL A 654 5.68 -16.51 -4.52
C VAL A 654 4.30 -17.03 -4.92
N GLN A 655 3.28 -16.65 -4.15
CA GLN A 655 1.89 -16.98 -4.46
C GLN A 655 1.08 -15.72 -4.81
N ILE A 656 0.46 -15.73 -5.98
CA ILE A 656 -0.48 -14.69 -6.45
C ILE A 656 -1.84 -15.34 -6.68
N GLY A 657 -2.80 -15.05 -5.80
CA GLY A 657 -4.08 -15.76 -5.78
C GLY A 657 -3.87 -17.24 -5.48
N ASN A 658 -4.16 -18.11 -6.45
CA ASN A 658 -3.92 -19.56 -6.35
C ASN A 658 -2.71 -20.04 -7.14
N THR A 659 -2.07 -19.16 -7.90
CA THR A 659 -0.92 -19.52 -8.72
C THR A 659 0.34 -19.37 -7.88
N GLN A 660 1.22 -20.37 -7.94
CA GLN A 660 2.53 -20.36 -7.31
C GLN A 660 3.63 -20.34 -8.37
N SER A 661 4.71 -19.61 -8.10
CA SER A 661 5.93 -19.67 -8.89
C SER A 661 6.67 -20.99 -8.68
N GLY A 662 7.72 -21.22 -9.48
CA GLY A 662 8.76 -22.20 -9.15
C GLY A 662 9.48 -21.87 -7.84
N LEU A 663 10.25 -22.82 -7.32
CA LEU A 663 11.05 -22.68 -6.11
C LEU A 663 12.37 -21.98 -6.43
N GLU A 664 12.70 -20.92 -5.68
CA GLU A 664 13.93 -20.14 -5.84
C GLU A 664 14.74 -20.16 -4.55
N SER A 665 16.07 -20.21 -4.68
CA SER A 665 16.98 -20.26 -3.53
C SER A 665 17.33 -18.86 -3.02
N ILE A 666 17.44 -18.73 -1.70
CA ILE A 666 17.82 -17.49 -1.01
C ILE A 666 19.21 -17.66 -0.40
N TYR A 667 20.10 -16.71 -0.69
CA TYR A 667 21.51 -16.78 -0.28
C TYR A 667 21.90 -15.81 0.84
N CYS A 668 21.02 -14.88 1.19
CA CYS A 668 21.26 -13.85 2.20
C CYS A 668 19.94 -13.35 2.78
N GLY A 669 20.05 -12.49 3.79
CA GLY A 669 18.91 -11.92 4.46
C GLY A 669 18.28 -12.88 5.46
N VAL A 670 17.31 -12.38 6.21
CA VAL A 670 16.50 -13.17 7.13
C VAL A 670 15.03 -13.09 6.72
N PRO A 671 14.24 -14.18 6.77
CA PRO A 671 12.89 -14.17 6.20
C PRO A 671 11.97 -13.14 6.88
N GLN A 672 11.35 -12.25 6.11
CA GLN A 672 10.42 -11.24 6.62
C GLN A 672 9.11 -11.91 7.10
N GLY A 673 8.99 -12.11 8.42
CA GLY A 673 7.90 -12.86 9.04
C GLY A 673 8.35 -14.10 9.82
N SER A 674 9.65 -14.39 9.85
CA SER A 674 10.28 -15.29 10.82
C SER A 674 10.26 -14.68 12.23
N VAL A 675 10.28 -15.55 13.23
CA VAL A 675 10.40 -15.16 14.64
C VAL A 675 11.87 -14.91 14.99
N LEU A 676 12.79 -15.68 14.39
CA LEU A 676 14.23 -15.48 14.56
C LEU A 676 14.79 -14.27 13.81
N GLY A 677 14.19 -13.87 12.68
CA GLY A 677 14.71 -12.79 11.84
C GLY A 677 15.02 -11.48 12.59
N PRO A 678 14.10 -10.93 13.40
CA PRO A 678 14.34 -9.71 14.16
C PRO A 678 15.53 -9.78 15.12
N ILE A 679 15.70 -10.89 15.86
CA ILE A 679 16.81 -11.02 16.82
C ILE A 679 18.16 -11.25 16.12
N LEU A 680 18.16 -11.94 14.98
CA LEU A 680 19.36 -12.10 14.15
C LEU A 680 19.78 -10.78 13.51
N PHE A 681 18.80 -9.99 13.03
CA PHE A 681 19.07 -8.64 12.55
C PHE A 681 19.57 -7.72 13.67
N LEU A 682 19.00 -7.84 14.88
CA LEU A 682 19.45 -7.10 16.05
C LEU A 682 20.93 -7.38 16.34
N ILE A 683 21.34 -8.66 16.41
CA ILE A 683 22.75 -9.06 16.57
C ILE A 683 23.63 -8.47 15.46
N TYR A 684 23.13 -8.46 14.23
CA TYR A 684 23.86 -7.99 13.06
C TYR A 684 24.17 -6.49 13.09
N ILE A 685 23.19 -5.65 13.45
CA ILE A 685 23.33 -4.18 13.44
C ILE A 685 23.90 -3.61 14.75
N ASN A 686 23.95 -4.41 15.82
CA ASN A 686 24.24 -3.94 17.17
C ASN A 686 25.62 -3.29 17.35
N ASP A 687 26.59 -3.56 16.47
CA ASP A 687 27.92 -2.94 16.54
C ASP A 687 28.05 -1.63 15.75
N LEU A 688 27.07 -1.24 14.94
CA LEU A 688 27.07 0.04 14.21
C LEU A 688 27.35 1.26 15.12
N PRO A 689 26.73 1.38 16.32
CA PRO A 689 27.01 2.51 17.22
C PRO A 689 28.46 2.61 17.68
N LEU A 690 29.26 1.54 17.63
CA LEU A 690 30.68 1.56 18.01
C LEU A 690 31.55 2.35 17.03
N HIS A 691 31.06 2.62 15.82
CA HIS A 691 31.77 3.34 14.78
C HIS A 691 31.57 4.86 14.85
N VAL A 692 30.57 5.32 15.60
CA VAL A 692 30.23 6.74 15.75
C VAL A 692 30.99 7.31 16.96
N LYS A 693 31.72 8.41 16.77
CA LYS A 693 32.63 8.97 17.78
C LYS A 693 32.21 10.36 18.25
N ASN A 694 31.79 11.22 17.33
CA ASN A 694 31.53 12.63 17.63
C ASN A 694 30.05 12.90 17.94
N SER A 695 29.17 12.07 17.40
CA SER A 695 27.72 12.24 17.39
C SER A 695 27.02 11.15 18.21
N LEU A 696 25.70 11.27 18.33
CA LEU A 696 24.86 10.24 18.92
C LEU A 696 24.11 9.52 17.81
N LEU A 697 24.09 8.19 17.87
CA LEU A 697 23.32 7.35 16.97
C LEU A 697 22.22 6.66 17.75
N ASP A 698 20.99 6.75 17.24
CA ASP A 698 19.82 6.10 17.80
C ASP A 698 19.18 5.19 16.76
N LEU A 699 18.96 3.92 17.15
CA LEU A 699 18.49 2.87 16.24
C LEU A 699 17.10 2.40 16.65
N PHE A 700 16.24 2.19 15.66
CA PHE A 700 15.00 1.44 15.81
C PHE A 700 14.89 0.43 14.67
N ALA A 701 15.35 -0.79 14.91
CA ALA A 701 15.53 -1.78 13.85
C ALA A 701 16.50 -1.24 12.79
N ASP A 702 16.07 -1.09 11.55
CA ASP A 702 16.84 -0.54 10.42
C ASP A 702 16.79 0.99 10.30
N ASP A 703 15.84 1.65 10.98
CA ASP A 703 15.79 3.11 11.04
C ASP A 703 16.92 3.63 11.93
N ALA A 704 17.79 4.49 11.39
CA ALA A 704 18.95 5.04 12.08
C ALA A 704 18.88 6.57 12.10
N THR A 705 19.02 7.16 13.29
CA THR A 705 19.01 8.62 13.49
C THR A 705 20.34 9.04 14.08
N LEU A 706 21.18 9.67 13.26
CA LEU A 706 22.45 10.25 13.69
C LEU A 706 22.23 11.72 14.01
N HIS A 707 22.69 12.21 15.15
CA HIS A 707 22.54 13.62 15.50
C HIS A 707 23.70 14.15 16.33
N HIS A 708 24.02 15.42 16.11
CA HIS A 708 25.06 16.14 16.82
C HIS A 708 24.57 17.56 17.15
N SER A 709 24.83 17.99 18.39
CA SER A 709 24.37 19.26 18.90
C SER A 709 25.54 20.20 19.16
N GLY A 710 25.38 21.47 18.80
CA GLY A 710 26.40 22.49 19.01
C GLY A 710 25.93 23.90 18.68
N HIS A 711 26.78 24.88 18.97
CA HIS A 711 26.46 26.27 18.70
C HIS A 711 26.73 26.70 17.25
N ILE A 712 27.66 26.05 16.55
CA ILE A 712 28.18 26.46 15.24
C ILE A 712 27.84 25.38 14.22
N ILE A 713 27.22 25.77 13.10
CA ILE A 713 26.78 24.85 12.05
C ILE A 713 27.96 24.10 11.43
N ASP A 714 29.04 24.79 11.08
CA ASP A 714 30.23 24.16 10.47
C ASP A 714 30.81 23.04 11.35
N GLN A 715 30.76 23.19 12.68
CA GLN A 715 31.20 22.15 13.60
C GLN A 715 30.24 20.96 13.62
N ILE A 716 28.93 21.22 13.58
CA ILE A 716 27.89 20.18 13.47
C ILE A 716 28.07 19.40 12.17
N GLU A 717 28.25 20.11 11.05
CA GLU A 717 28.47 19.53 9.72
C GLU A 717 29.74 18.68 9.68
N SER A 718 30.86 19.19 10.19
CA SER A 718 32.13 18.46 10.23
C SER A 718 31.99 17.15 11.02
N ASN A 719 31.42 17.22 12.23
CA ASN A 719 31.27 16.05 13.10
C ASN A 719 30.32 15.00 12.51
N LEU A 720 29.21 15.44 11.89
CA LEU A 720 28.26 14.55 11.24
C LEU A 720 28.86 13.90 9.98
N ASN A 721 29.61 14.63 9.16
CA ASN A 721 30.26 14.06 7.97
C ASN A 721 31.32 13.01 8.35
N ASP A 722 32.13 13.28 9.39
CA ASP A 722 33.12 12.32 9.89
C ASP A 722 32.46 11.00 10.36
N ASP A 723 31.36 11.12 11.11
CA ASP A 723 30.63 9.94 11.61
C ASP A 723 29.85 9.25 10.49
N ILE A 724 29.30 9.98 9.51
CA ILE A 724 28.62 9.39 8.34
C ILE A 724 29.60 8.61 7.48
N LEU A 725 30.83 9.10 7.31
CA LEU A 725 31.87 8.34 6.64
C LEU A 725 32.16 7.04 7.39
N SER A 726 32.22 7.09 8.72
CA SER A 726 32.41 5.91 9.58
C SER A 726 31.24 4.92 9.48
N VAL A 727 30.00 5.42 9.46
CA VAL A 727 28.77 4.62 9.24
C VAL A 727 28.77 3.99 7.85
N LYS A 728 29.22 4.72 6.82
CA LYS A 728 29.36 4.21 5.46
C LYS A 728 30.39 3.09 5.38
N THR A 729 31.57 3.27 5.99
CA THR A 729 32.59 2.21 6.08
C THR A 729 32.03 0.97 6.79
N TRP A 730 31.29 1.14 7.89
CA TRP A 730 30.60 0.03 8.54
C TRP A 730 29.61 -0.64 7.57
N CYS A 731 28.81 0.12 6.82
CA CYS A 731 27.86 -0.45 5.87
C CYS A 731 28.55 -1.32 4.82
N ASP A 732 29.66 -0.85 4.23
CA ASP A 732 30.39 -1.60 3.20
C ASP A 732 31.02 -2.90 3.74
N GLU A 733 31.61 -2.83 4.93
CA GLU A 733 32.15 -3.99 5.65
C GLU A 733 31.03 -5.00 5.99
N ASN A 734 29.86 -4.48 6.37
CA ASN A 734 28.69 -5.27 6.76
C ASN A 734 27.76 -5.62 5.60
N LYS A 735 28.15 -5.37 4.35
CA LYS A 735 27.32 -5.67 3.16
C LYS A 735 25.92 -5.05 3.21
N MET A 736 25.81 -3.89 3.85
CA MET A 736 24.62 -3.05 3.92
C MET A 736 24.79 -1.85 2.97
N ALA A 737 23.69 -1.20 2.62
CA ALA A 737 23.71 -0.04 1.74
C ALA A 737 22.79 1.07 2.25
N ILE A 738 23.27 2.30 2.22
CA ILE A 738 22.48 3.50 2.55
C ILE A 738 21.60 3.86 1.35
N ASN A 739 20.40 4.35 1.62
CA ASN A 739 19.48 4.87 0.62
C ASN A 739 19.54 6.40 0.62
N GLU A 740 20.43 6.95 -0.19
CA GLU A 740 20.72 8.38 -0.25
C GLU A 740 19.46 9.19 -0.63
N ASN A 741 18.63 8.65 -1.52
CA ASN A 741 17.40 9.32 -1.98
C ASN A 741 16.32 9.41 -0.88
N LYS A 742 16.33 8.47 0.07
CA LYS A 742 15.37 8.46 1.20
C LYS A 742 15.94 8.98 2.49
N SER A 743 17.26 9.05 2.61
CA SER A 743 17.92 9.66 3.76
C SER A 743 17.78 11.18 3.69
N LYS A 744 17.63 11.83 4.84
CA LYS A 744 17.28 13.26 4.94
C LYS A 744 18.05 13.93 6.05
N CYS A 745 18.25 15.24 5.89
CA CYS A 745 18.89 16.11 6.87
C CYS A 745 17.88 17.09 7.47
N LEU A 746 17.98 17.31 8.77
CA LEU A 746 17.17 18.28 9.54
C LEU A 746 18.10 19.12 10.42
N LEU A 747 18.00 20.45 10.34
CA LEU A 747 18.61 21.34 11.33
C LEU A 747 17.54 21.76 12.35
N ILE A 748 17.68 21.28 13.58
CA ILE A 748 16.73 21.50 14.67
C ILE A 748 17.23 22.61 15.60
N GLY A 749 16.36 23.53 16.00
CA GLY A 749 16.72 24.65 16.85
C GLY A 749 15.52 25.46 17.34
N SER A 750 15.74 26.42 18.24
CA SER A 750 14.67 27.37 18.58
C SER A 750 14.32 28.23 17.37
N ARG A 751 13.04 28.58 17.23
CA ARG A 751 12.55 29.46 16.14
C ARG A 751 13.35 30.76 16.05
N GLN A 752 13.70 31.35 17.19
CA GLN A 752 14.48 32.59 17.25
C GLN A 752 15.91 32.38 16.75
N ARG A 753 16.58 31.30 17.17
CA ARG A 753 17.94 30.99 16.73
C ARG A 753 17.97 30.69 15.25
N LEU A 754 17.09 29.81 14.77
CA LEU A 754 17.03 29.44 13.35
C LEU A 754 16.67 30.63 12.45
N SER A 755 15.85 31.58 12.92
CA SER A 755 15.52 32.79 12.15
C SER A 755 16.69 33.76 11.96
N ARG A 756 17.72 33.69 12.81
CA ARG A 756 18.91 34.56 12.77
C ARG A 756 20.05 33.98 11.92
N LEU A 757 19.89 32.75 11.42
CA LEU A 757 20.89 32.11 10.59
C LEU A 757 20.70 32.49 9.12
N ASP A 758 21.81 32.83 8.47
CA ASP A 758 21.86 32.98 7.01
C ASP A 758 21.79 31.61 6.31
N LYS A 759 22.42 30.58 6.89
CA LYS A 759 22.40 29.19 6.44
C LYS A 759 21.54 28.34 7.38
N LYS A 760 20.45 27.75 6.85
CA LYS A 760 19.53 26.87 7.62
C LYS A 760 19.63 25.40 7.22
N GLU A 761 20.58 25.08 6.36
CA GLU A 761 20.82 23.74 5.82
C GLU A 761 22.14 23.22 6.37
N ILE A 762 22.21 21.89 6.54
CA ILE A 762 23.47 21.20 6.84
C ILE A 762 23.97 20.48 5.59
N ASP A 763 25.23 20.73 5.23
CA ASP A 763 25.86 20.08 4.09
C ASP A 763 26.45 18.74 4.50
N ILE A 764 25.72 17.67 4.16
CA ILE A 764 26.04 16.30 4.54
C ILE A 764 26.08 15.46 3.27
N GLU A 765 27.19 14.76 3.07
CA GLU A 765 27.40 13.94 1.88
C GLU A 765 27.45 12.44 2.19
N VAL A 766 26.80 11.64 1.34
CA VAL A 766 26.93 10.18 1.32
C VAL A 766 27.29 9.77 -0.10
N ASN A 767 28.38 9.00 -0.26
CA ASN A 767 28.88 8.57 -1.58
C ASN A 767 29.14 9.73 -2.55
N GLY A 768 29.61 10.88 -2.03
CA GLY A 768 29.85 12.10 -2.81
C GLY A 768 28.57 12.74 -3.36
N LYS A 769 27.41 12.42 -2.78
CA LYS A 769 26.12 13.04 -3.11
C LYS A 769 25.55 13.74 -1.86
N PRO A 770 25.11 15.00 -1.98
CA PRO A 770 24.50 15.71 -0.86
C PRO A 770 23.14 15.08 -0.52
N LEU A 771 22.88 14.94 0.77
CA LEU A 771 21.57 14.53 1.27
C LEU A 771 20.58 15.69 1.22
N GLN A 772 19.30 15.37 1.01
CA GLN A 772 18.26 16.38 0.96
C GLN A 772 17.99 16.97 2.35
N ASN A 773 18.12 18.29 2.48
CA ASN A 773 17.66 19.05 3.64
C ASN A 773 16.15 19.25 3.59
N VAL A 774 15.48 19.07 4.73
CA VAL A 774 14.03 19.26 4.87
C VAL A 774 13.71 20.03 6.15
N GLU A 775 12.56 20.70 6.18
CA GLU A 775 12.09 21.39 7.40
C GLU A 775 11.28 20.48 8.32
N ALA A 776 10.71 19.40 7.77
CA ALA A 776 9.98 18.39 8.52
C ALA A 776 9.92 17.05 7.79
N ASP A 777 10.10 15.93 8.52
CA ASP A 777 9.95 14.57 7.99
C ASP A 777 9.39 13.59 9.05
N LYS A 778 8.97 12.41 8.60
CA LYS A 778 8.46 11.33 9.45
C LYS A 778 9.61 10.56 10.08
N LEU A 779 9.66 10.58 11.40
CA LEU A 779 10.51 9.74 12.23
C LEU A 779 9.63 8.83 13.09
N LEU A 780 9.78 7.51 12.95
CA LEU A 780 9.03 6.49 13.69
C LEU A 780 7.50 6.71 13.70
N GLY A 781 6.96 7.26 12.60
CA GLY A 781 5.53 7.52 12.40
C GLY A 781 5.04 8.92 12.81
N VAL A 782 5.88 9.75 13.40
CA VAL A 782 5.56 11.13 13.79
C VAL A 782 6.30 12.11 12.87
N THR A 783 5.61 13.14 12.38
CA THR A 783 6.25 14.19 11.57
C THR A 783 6.95 15.18 12.51
N ILE A 784 8.27 15.16 12.53
CA ILE A 784 9.13 16.05 13.31
C ILE A 784 9.48 17.26 12.45
N ASP A 785 9.31 18.47 12.99
CA ASP A 785 9.74 19.72 12.36
C ASP A 785 10.98 20.30 13.04
N ASN A 786 11.69 21.18 12.33
CA ASN A 786 12.92 21.86 12.78
C ASN A 786 12.78 22.64 14.10
N ASN A 787 11.56 22.94 14.55
CA ASN A 787 11.28 23.70 15.76
C ASN A 787 10.53 22.86 16.83
N LEU A 788 10.37 21.56 16.59
CA LEU A 788 9.66 20.59 17.43
C LEU A 788 8.25 21.06 17.85
N GLN A 789 7.50 21.69 16.94
CA GLN A 789 6.13 22.18 17.22
C GLN A 789 5.05 21.12 16.96
N PHE A 790 5.32 20.13 16.12
CA PHE A 790 4.42 19.02 15.76
C PHE A 790 3.11 19.43 15.08
N ASN A 791 2.92 20.72 14.76
CA ASN A 791 1.70 21.23 14.12
C ASN A 791 1.38 20.50 12.82
N LYS A 792 2.39 20.20 11.99
CA LYS A 792 2.21 19.47 10.72
C LYS A 792 1.70 18.05 10.96
N HIS A 793 2.23 17.37 11.99
CA HIS A 793 1.76 16.04 12.37
C HIS A 793 0.31 16.08 12.86
N ILE A 794 -0.01 17.00 13.78
CA ILE A 794 -1.34 17.14 14.35
C ILE A 794 -2.37 17.41 13.24
N SER A 795 -2.07 18.36 12.34
CA SER A 795 -2.94 18.66 11.21
C SER A 795 -3.16 17.45 10.28
N GLU A 796 -2.10 16.70 9.97
CA GLU A 796 -2.20 15.49 9.15
C GLU A 796 -3.06 14.41 9.83
N VAL A 797 -2.88 14.18 11.13
CA VAL A 797 -3.66 13.20 11.92
C VAL A 797 -5.12 13.64 12.05
N CYS A 798 -5.40 14.91 12.36
CA CYS A 798 -6.76 15.44 12.43
C CYS A 798 -7.47 15.29 11.09
N ARG A 799 -6.81 15.66 9.98
CA ARG A 799 -7.33 15.47 8.63
C ARG A 799 -7.62 14.01 8.33
N ASN A 800 -6.75 13.10 8.75
CA ASN A 800 -6.93 11.66 8.56
C ASN A 800 -8.01 11.04 9.47
N SER A 801 -8.40 11.71 10.56
CA SER A 801 -9.39 11.20 11.53
C SER A 801 -10.82 11.66 11.24
N ILE A 802 -10.98 12.69 10.41
CA ILE A 802 -12.27 13.15 9.88
C ILE A 802 -12.73 12.24 8.71
N LEU A 803 -11.82 11.42 8.17
CA LEU A 803 -12.04 10.29 7.24
C LEU A 803 -12.46 9.03 8.00
#